data_AF-A0A2U3BYI8-F1
#
_entry.id   AF-A0A2U3BYI8-F1
#
_cell.length_a   1.000
_cell.length_b   1.000
_cell.length_c   1.000
_cell.angle_alpha   90.00
_cell.angle_beta   90.00
_cell.angle_gamma   90.00
#
_symmetry.space_group_name_H-M   'P 1'
#
loop_
_entity.id
_entity.type
_entity.pdbx_description
1 polymer ?
#
loop_
_entity_poly.entity_id
_entity_poly.type
_entity_poly.pdbx_seq_one_letter_code
_entity_poly.pdbx_strand_id
1 'polypeptide(L)'
;MSETTTTTSQPLRPPVPGEPAGRRARLRLPGRRADAGGGRGARGGGRGGGRDPLLRNAYALMLNTGVSAVLGLGYWLVAARYYAPEAVGQGSAAIAAMKFLAGITAVTLTGALARFIPVSGRRTGRMVATTYLASSAVVALAAMVFLLTLRLWGPSYHFLHGPLPGLAFVGAVVAWSVMTLQDGVLTGLRSAVWVPVGNTVFSTGKLVLLVVLATTVPVTGVFVSWVAAIALSVVPLGWLVFRRLVPRHVAATEQRAQPPTGREVGRFLAGDYTGSLFSLAVVYLVPVIVASQISSRQNAYFYITSTIGSTVDLLAINMGASLTVEGAHDPSRIADHLRAALRRMARIMIPICMFLAVFAPYVLRVFGPGYASQGAPLLRFMVTATLTRVLFEAYFGVLRAQSRTSLVALLQGALCVLVLGSTLALLRPLGIVGAGVAELCSQCVIAAIACVGLVRILRAAPAAKEREQAPGEGESAAREAGADDDTLVLGTGWARSGIDQDTLGLGVRLDFEHQERRPCLPLDAGAERAAAPPAAPPVVAREPREPKEPKEPKERVPLRTRLAQAGGWAVLLAALALYWLPLRGMDDASLDRMNGLGLISVLPHATLAGAALLVVAFCWGLGLRAPHRWLLLAALLATVVSLHAVPAVLEAQPRFATAWQHAGFVEYIDRTGQTRPYLDARWSWPGFFAGVALVTKACGITDLTQVLRWWPLAVELLYLAPLMLLLRAVRANWRAKWCAAWLFVLCGWVGQDYFSPQSLNVFFYLVFVAVLLVWFRSPSGDPGGRRLPGEEPVPAIGREERGVLLGVVLAVFTASVVSHQLTPFVMLGAVAALVVWRRCALRGLPLLCGVLVTGWVGFLGEAYWSGHFNELFGGLGSLGGNVTSSVSGRIKGGDDLHHVVLYARVLLAAGTLALGGFGLLRRRRAGISDRSLLILSLVPFLGFGMQSYGGEMALRVFLFASPGAAVLAAFAFFPRVPAASGRPWLGTLAALVAGQVLIFGFLLARWGNEGFERVRTGEVAAMDWVYGHDSPTARVLWPTEDTVDDVTPNLPWSAKDMDKVVYRGVLAPVDPARVTGLVQDLRASGPGSYLMITTGTAQYLVQNAGYPADWQRAVVAALRADPQVREVMSDQDAAVFAMATPPAGAVPLPAIGGIGPVVTWTPWTVVGAVAGALLVLVLAAREVARVMVPARRRMRAMSVSLRVSLVLLAVFLAALADRFVTLS
;
A
#
# COMPACT_ATOMS: atom_id res chain seq x y z
N MET A 1 4.88 -9.18 -21.14
CA MET A 1 5.30 -9.23 -19.72
C MET A 1 4.17 -9.88 -18.93
N SER A 2 4.14 -11.18 -18.65
CA SER A 2 5.20 -12.17 -18.33
C SER A 2 5.70 -12.03 -16.90
N GLU A 3 5.52 -13.08 -16.10
CA GLU A 3 5.94 -13.15 -14.69
C GLU A 3 7.43 -13.56 -14.58
N THR A 4 8.34 -12.83 -15.24
CA THR A 4 9.79 -13.10 -15.19
C THR A 4 10.59 -11.91 -14.67
N THR A 5 11.76 -12.21 -14.11
CA THR A 5 12.76 -11.28 -13.62
C THR A 5 14.13 -11.86 -13.98
N THR A 6 15.09 -11.01 -14.35
CA THR A 6 16.40 -11.44 -14.89
C THR A 6 17.50 -10.46 -14.49
N THR A 7 18.70 -10.98 -14.27
CA THR A 7 19.72 -10.31 -13.46
C THR A 7 20.59 -9.31 -14.23
N THR A 8 20.58 -8.06 -13.76
CA THR A 8 21.63 -7.02 -13.88
C THR A 8 22.55 -6.95 -15.12
N SER A 9 22.52 -5.81 -15.81
CA SER A 9 23.60 -4.81 -15.62
C SER A 9 23.20 -3.40 -16.11
N GLN A 10 23.79 -2.36 -15.51
CA GLN A 10 23.57 -0.93 -15.82
C GLN A 10 24.68 -0.45 -16.78
N PRO A 11 24.50 0.63 -17.59
CA PRO A 11 24.19 1.94 -16.98
C PRO A 11 23.49 3.06 -17.82
N LEU A 12 22.81 3.95 -17.06
CA LEU A 12 22.54 5.39 -17.32
C LEU A 12 21.51 5.80 -18.40
N ARG A 13 20.61 6.78 -18.17
CA ARG A 13 20.02 7.38 -16.92
C ARG A 13 18.83 8.34 -17.28
N PRO A 14 18.01 8.86 -16.34
CA PRO A 14 16.56 8.87 -16.54
C PRO A 14 15.86 10.25 -16.43
N PRO A 15 14.53 10.33 -16.64
CA PRO A 15 13.78 11.58 -16.75
C PRO A 15 12.84 11.85 -15.56
N VAL A 16 12.35 13.08 -15.42
CA VAL A 16 11.34 13.50 -14.42
C VAL A 16 10.37 14.57 -14.97
N PRO A 17 9.14 14.73 -14.40
CA PRO A 17 7.96 15.20 -15.16
C PRO A 17 7.12 16.27 -14.41
N GLY A 18 5.86 16.47 -14.84
CA GLY A 18 4.77 17.06 -14.05
C GLY A 18 3.64 17.61 -14.94
N GLU A 19 2.44 17.95 -14.46
CA GLU A 19 1.66 17.56 -13.26
C GLU A 19 0.19 18.08 -13.47
N PRO A 20 -0.81 17.75 -12.63
CA PRO A 20 -2.22 17.83 -13.05
C PRO A 20 -3.16 18.83 -12.30
N ALA A 21 -4.36 18.98 -12.88
CA ALA A 21 -5.69 19.08 -12.22
C ALA A 21 -6.26 20.41 -11.66
N GLY A 22 -7.56 20.60 -11.95
CA GLY A 22 -8.57 21.29 -11.12
C GLY A 22 -9.80 20.37 -10.95
N ARG A 23 -10.57 20.31 -9.84
CA ARG A 23 -11.13 21.35 -8.93
C ARG A 23 -12.05 22.33 -9.68
N ARG A 24 -13.22 22.73 -9.18
CA ARG A 24 -13.98 22.41 -7.93
C ARG A 24 -15.44 22.87 -8.12
N ALA A 25 -16.36 22.51 -7.21
CA ALA A 25 -17.77 22.93 -7.29
C ALA A 25 -18.28 23.78 -6.10
N ARG A 26 -19.16 24.74 -6.43
CA ARG A 26 -20.21 25.42 -5.61
C ARG A 26 -19.84 26.57 -4.64
N LEU A 27 -20.65 27.64 -4.77
CA LEU A 27 -21.03 28.62 -3.73
C LEU A 27 -22.12 28.01 -2.80
N ARG A 28 -22.35 28.35 -1.51
CA ARG A 28 -22.31 29.60 -0.69
C ARG A 28 -23.67 30.35 -0.67
N LEU A 29 -24.26 30.55 0.52
CA LEU A 29 -24.93 31.77 1.05
C LEU A 29 -25.45 31.55 2.52
N PRO A 30 -25.73 32.59 3.37
CA PRO A 30 -25.92 32.45 4.84
C PRO A 30 -27.05 33.28 5.54
N GLY A 31 -27.25 33.11 6.86
CA GLY A 31 -28.05 33.95 7.81
C GLY A 31 -28.46 33.18 9.09
N ARG A 32 -28.83 33.75 10.26
CA ARG A 32 -28.84 35.14 10.83
C ARG A 32 -28.79 35.05 12.40
N ARG A 33 -29.10 36.11 13.19
CA ARG A 33 -29.15 36.14 14.70
C ARG A 33 -30.36 35.33 15.26
N ALA A 34 -30.73 35.22 16.56
CA ALA A 34 -30.42 35.88 17.87
C ALA A 34 -31.01 34.97 19.03
N ASP A 35 -30.96 35.22 20.37
CA ASP A 35 -30.01 35.85 21.33
C ASP A 35 -30.46 35.59 22.81
N ALA A 36 -29.69 36.09 23.82
CA ALA A 36 -30.02 36.36 25.26
C ALA A 36 -30.53 35.26 26.28
N GLY A 37 -29.92 35.24 27.48
CA GLY A 37 -30.64 35.32 28.78
C GLY A 37 -30.87 34.08 29.68
N GLY A 38 -30.55 34.20 30.98
CA GLY A 38 -31.17 33.44 32.09
C GLY A 38 -30.49 32.12 32.54
N GLY A 39 -30.69 31.73 33.82
CA GLY A 39 -30.20 30.45 34.34
C GLY A 39 -30.64 30.07 35.76
N ARG A 40 -30.81 28.77 35.99
CA ARG A 40 -30.82 28.05 37.29
C ARG A 40 -30.55 26.56 37.01
N GLY A 41 -30.07 25.81 38.01
CA GLY A 41 -29.59 24.44 37.82
C GLY A 41 -30.67 23.36 37.90
N ALA A 42 -30.53 22.30 37.11
CA ALA A 42 -31.26 21.03 37.24
C ALA A 42 -30.37 19.85 36.80
N ARG A 43 -30.60 18.65 37.36
CA ARG A 43 -29.87 17.42 36.99
C ARG A 43 -30.24 16.98 35.57
N GLY A 44 -29.25 16.62 34.75
CA GLY A 44 -29.48 16.13 33.38
C GLY A 44 -28.41 15.13 32.90
N GLY A 45 -28.71 13.84 32.96
CA GLY A 45 -27.87 12.79 32.36
C GLY A 45 -28.03 12.75 30.84
N GLY A 46 -26.96 12.98 30.06
CA GLY A 46 -27.10 13.23 28.61
C GLY A 46 -25.88 13.00 27.71
N ARG A 47 -25.63 11.75 27.31
CA ARG A 47 -25.10 11.35 25.98
C ARG A 47 -23.84 12.09 25.43
N GLY A 48 -22.77 12.25 26.21
CA GLY A 48 -21.56 13.01 25.82
C GLY A 48 -20.45 12.33 24.98
N GLY A 49 -20.50 11.03 24.65
CA GLY A 49 -19.37 10.27 24.09
C GLY A 49 -18.85 10.67 22.70
N GLY A 50 -18.13 11.79 22.60
CA GLY A 50 -17.32 12.19 21.45
C GLY A 50 -15.99 11.43 21.41
N ARG A 51 -15.47 11.15 20.22
CA ARG A 51 -14.10 10.64 20.09
C ARG A 51 -13.12 11.74 20.46
N ASP A 52 -12.16 11.42 21.30
CA ASP A 52 -11.24 12.37 21.91
C ASP A 52 -10.53 13.24 20.85
N PRO A 53 -10.65 14.58 20.92
CA PRO A 53 -9.89 15.51 20.08
C PRO A 53 -8.38 15.34 20.18
N LEU A 54 -7.84 14.89 21.33
CA LEU A 54 -6.40 14.65 21.52
C LEU A 54 -5.88 13.58 20.56
N LEU A 55 -6.50 12.40 20.55
CA LEU A 55 -6.10 11.27 19.68
C LEU A 55 -6.11 11.67 18.21
N ARG A 56 -7.11 12.46 17.76
CA ARG A 56 -7.19 12.91 16.37
C ARG A 56 -6.01 13.82 15.99
N ASN A 57 -5.59 14.70 16.88
CA ASN A 57 -4.48 15.62 16.62
C ASN A 57 -3.13 14.88 16.72
N ALA A 58 -2.96 13.96 17.67
CA ALA A 58 -1.77 13.12 17.79
C ALA A 58 -1.50 12.34 16.49
N TYR A 59 -2.50 11.61 15.96
CA TYR A 59 -2.33 10.89 14.69
C TYR A 59 -2.06 11.80 13.48
N ALA A 60 -2.60 13.03 13.46
CA ALA A 60 -2.32 13.98 12.39
C ALA A 60 -0.86 14.48 12.42
N LEU A 61 -0.30 14.70 13.61
CA LEU A 61 1.09 15.11 13.81
C LEU A 61 2.08 13.94 13.57
N MET A 62 1.75 12.72 14.00
CA MET A 62 2.56 11.54 13.67
C MET A 62 2.63 11.28 12.15
N LEU A 63 1.49 11.42 11.46
CA LEU A 63 1.43 11.31 9.99
C LEU A 63 2.23 12.43 9.30
N ASN A 64 2.16 13.67 9.81
CA ASN A 64 2.96 14.78 9.33
C ASN A 64 4.46 14.46 9.33
N THR A 65 4.98 13.95 10.45
CA THR A 65 6.41 13.61 10.59
C THR A 65 6.83 12.50 9.64
N GLY A 66 6.03 11.42 9.54
CA GLY A 66 6.33 10.31 8.62
C GLY A 66 6.35 10.71 7.14
N VAL A 67 5.33 11.45 6.69
CA VAL A 67 5.26 11.93 5.29
C VAL A 67 6.39 12.91 4.99
N SER A 68 6.69 13.83 5.92
CA SER A 68 7.76 14.83 5.75
C SER A 68 9.16 14.18 5.71
N ALA A 69 9.39 13.11 6.47
CA ALA A 69 10.63 12.35 6.43
C ALA A 69 10.83 11.63 5.08
N VAL A 70 9.82 10.90 4.59
CA VAL A 70 9.89 10.17 3.31
C VAL A 70 10.08 11.14 2.14
N LEU A 71 9.30 12.23 2.06
CA LEU A 71 9.46 13.24 1.01
C LEU A 71 10.78 14.03 1.16
N GLY A 72 11.28 14.20 2.40
CA GLY A 72 12.58 14.82 2.67
C GLY A 72 13.75 13.97 2.19
N LEU A 73 13.71 12.65 2.40
CA LEU A 73 14.72 11.71 1.90
C LEU A 73 14.70 11.66 0.36
N GLY A 74 13.50 11.57 -0.24
CA GLY A 74 13.32 11.61 -1.69
C GLY A 74 13.85 12.90 -2.33
N TYR A 75 13.63 14.05 -1.69
CA TYR A 75 14.20 15.33 -2.11
C TYR A 75 15.73 15.30 -2.16
N TRP A 76 16.40 14.79 -1.11
CA TRP A 76 17.86 14.73 -1.10
C TRP A 76 18.43 13.68 -2.04
N LEU A 77 17.68 12.60 -2.32
CA LEU A 77 18.04 11.64 -3.36
C LEU A 77 17.99 12.26 -4.76
N VAL A 78 16.96 13.05 -5.08
CA VAL A 78 16.91 13.81 -6.33
C VAL A 78 18.04 14.85 -6.38
N ALA A 79 18.27 15.60 -5.30
CA ALA A 79 19.33 16.62 -5.25
C ALA A 79 20.71 16.02 -5.52
N ALA A 80 21.08 14.93 -4.83
CA ALA A 80 22.35 14.24 -5.00
C ALA A 80 22.58 13.63 -6.41
N ARG A 81 21.51 13.53 -7.21
CA ARG A 81 21.50 12.83 -8.50
C ARG A 81 21.28 13.72 -9.71
N TYR A 82 20.89 14.99 -9.51
CA TYR A 82 20.72 16.00 -10.57
C TYR A 82 21.53 17.29 -10.34
N TYR A 83 22.07 17.52 -9.13
CA TYR A 83 22.94 18.67 -8.83
C TYR A 83 24.36 18.20 -8.47
N ALA A 84 25.35 19.05 -8.78
CA ALA A 84 26.73 18.84 -8.33
C ALA A 84 26.82 18.82 -6.79
N PRO A 85 27.69 18.00 -6.16
CA PRO A 85 27.85 17.97 -4.71
C PRO A 85 28.13 19.33 -4.08
N GLU A 86 28.80 20.24 -4.78
CA GLU A 86 29.06 21.61 -4.36
C GLU A 86 27.76 22.42 -4.20
N ALA A 87 26.84 22.32 -5.16
CA ALA A 87 25.53 23.00 -5.15
C ALA A 87 24.60 22.38 -4.09
N VAL A 88 24.62 21.06 -3.92
CA VAL A 88 23.95 20.36 -2.80
C VAL A 88 24.49 20.85 -1.46
N GLY A 89 25.80 21.04 -1.34
CA GLY A 89 26.50 21.51 -0.15
C GLY A 89 26.21 22.96 0.20
N GLN A 90 26.22 23.86 -0.79
CA GLN A 90 25.85 25.28 -0.63
C GLN A 90 24.37 25.44 -0.27
N GLY A 91 23.47 24.75 -0.99
CA GLY A 91 22.05 24.77 -0.71
C GLY A 91 21.70 24.22 0.68
N SER A 92 22.31 23.10 1.08
CA SER A 92 22.11 22.52 2.41
C SER A 92 22.69 23.37 3.55
N ALA A 93 23.84 24.02 3.35
CA ALA A 93 24.43 24.98 4.28
C ALA A 93 23.49 26.17 4.55
N ALA A 94 22.93 26.76 3.49
CA ALA A 94 21.97 27.87 3.61
C ALA A 94 20.62 27.42 4.21
N ILE A 95 20.14 26.21 3.89
CA ILE A 95 18.96 25.62 4.54
C ILE A 95 19.20 25.39 6.03
N ALA A 96 20.42 24.98 6.44
CA ALA A 96 20.79 24.84 7.85
C ALA A 96 20.78 26.19 8.59
N ALA A 97 21.45 27.20 8.04
CA ALA A 97 21.50 28.54 8.61
C ALA A 97 20.09 29.17 8.70
N MET A 98 19.28 29.04 7.66
CA MET A 98 17.88 29.49 7.64
C MET A 98 17.05 28.83 8.76
N LYS A 99 17.17 27.51 8.96
CA LYS A 99 16.47 26.78 10.04
C LYS A 99 16.96 27.20 11.43
N PHE A 100 18.27 27.36 11.61
CA PHE A 100 18.88 27.81 12.87
C PHE A 100 18.38 29.20 13.26
N LEU A 101 18.55 30.19 12.38
CA LEU A 101 18.22 31.59 12.62
C LEU A 101 16.72 31.82 12.90
N ALA A 102 15.84 31.18 12.13
CA ALA A 102 14.40 31.20 12.41
C ALA A 102 14.05 30.51 13.74
N GLY A 103 14.71 29.39 14.01
CA GLY A 103 14.52 28.56 15.20
C GLY A 103 14.74 29.29 16.52
N ILE A 104 15.60 30.31 16.55
CA ILE A 104 15.89 31.17 17.73
C ILE A 104 14.59 31.67 18.38
N THR A 105 13.61 32.05 17.56
CA THR A 105 12.28 32.47 18.05
C THR A 105 11.23 31.37 17.92
N ALA A 106 11.31 30.52 16.89
CA ALA A 106 10.22 29.64 16.53
C ALA A 106 9.95 28.53 17.54
N VAL A 107 10.97 27.92 18.16
CA VAL A 107 10.79 26.74 19.04
C VAL A 107 9.90 27.07 20.25
N THR A 108 10.25 28.16 20.96
CA THR A 108 9.63 28.56 22.23
C THR A 108 8.29 29.28 22.02
N LEU A 109 8.20 30.11 20.96
CA LEU A 109 6.94 30.72 20.56
C LEU A 109 5.92 29.69 20.06
N THR A 110 6.33 28.59 19.41
CA THR A 110 5.41 27.53 18.96
C THR A 110 4.70 26.86 20.15
N GLY A 111 5.45 26.53 21.21
CA GLY A 111 4.89 26.02 22.46
C GLY A 111 3.95 27.02 23.14
N ALA A 112 4.35 28.29 23.22
CA ALA A 112 3.54 29.36 23.80
C ALA A 112 2.23 29.60 23.00
N LEU A 113 2.29 29.62 21.67
CA LEU A 113 1.11 29.76 20.81
C LEU A 113 0.13 28.59 21.01
N ALA A 114 0.63 27.35 21.02
CA ALA A 114 -0.20 26.17 21.26
C ALA A 114 -0.87 26.21 22.65
N ARG A 115 -0.18 26.72 23.68
CA ARG A 115 -0.68 26.87 25.05
C ARG A 115 -1.70 28.01 25.20
N PHE A 116 -1.42 29.20 24.67
CA PHE A 116 -2.17 30.42 24.98
C PHE A 116 -3.29 30.77 23.98
N ILE A 117 -3.23 30.32 22.73
CA ILE A 117 -4.33 30.55 21.76
C ILE A 117 -5.68 30.00 22.26
N PRO A 118 -5.77 28.79 22.88
CA PRO A 118 -7.02 28.29 23.45
C PRO A 118 -7.73 29.23 24.45
N VAL A 119 -6.99 30.11 25.13
CA VAL A 119 -7.51 31.05 26.15
C VAL A 119 -7.48 32.52 25.72
N SER A 120 -6.98 32.83 24.53
CA SER A 120 -6.78 34.23 24.08
C SER A 120 -8.08 34.97 23.69
N GLY A 121 -9.19 34.26 23.46
CA GLY A 121 -10.51 34.86 23.17
C GLY A 121 -10.47 35.88 22.04
N ARG A 122 -11.11 37.04 22.26
CA ARG A 122 -11.09 38.20 21.34
C ARG A 122 -9.68 38.65 20.93
N ARG A 123 -8.65 38.47 21.77
CA ARG A 123 -7.27 38.91 21.48
C ARG A 123 -6.50 37.98 20.54
N THR A 124 -7.03 36.78 20.22
CA THR A 124 -6.33 35.76 19.42
C THR A 124 -5.72 36.30 18.11
N GLY A 125 -6.48 37.05 17.32
CA GLY A 125 -5.99 37.58 16.04
C GLY A 125 -4.86 38.60 16.18
N ARG A 126 -4.95 39.48 17.18
CA ARG A 126 -3.88 40.44 17.50
C ARG A 126 -2.64 39.69 18.01
N MET A 127 -2.81 38.69 18.89
CA MET A 127 -1.69 37.90 19.42
C MET A 127 -0.91 37.21 18.30
N VAL A 128 -1.59 36.47 17.40
CA VAL A 128 -0.95 35.80 16.25
C VAL A 128 -0.20 36.81 15.36
N ALA A 129 -0.82 37.94 15.03
CA ALA A 129 -0.17 38.98 14.23
C ALA A 129 1.07 39.58 14.93
N THR A 130 0.97 39.91 16.23
CA THR A 130 2.12 40.44 17.00
C THR A 130 3.25 39.42 17.14
N THR A 131 2.95 38.13 17.32
CA THR A 131 3.97 37.09 17.41
C THR A 131 4.67 36.87 16.07
N TYR A 132 3.93 36.88 14.95
CA TYR A 132 4.55 36.81 13.62
C TYR A 132 5.44 38.03 13.34
N LEU A 133 4.98 39.25 13.63
CA LEU A 133 5.77 40.48 13.41
C LEU A 133 7.01 40.53 14.29
N ALA A 134 6.89 40.27 15.59
CA ALA A 134 8.02 40.29 16.53
C ALA A 134 9.05 39.20 16.21
N SER A 135 8.60 37.98 15.88
CA SER A 135 9.50 36.92 15.40
C SER A 135 10.20 37.33 14.11
N SER A 136 9.45 37.84 13.12
CA SER A 136 10.02 38.26 11.83
C SER A 136 11.09 39.34 12.00
N ALA A 137 10.88 40.32 12.88
CA ALA A 137 11.86 41.37 13.16
C ALA A 137 13.14 40.82 13.82
N VAL A 138 13.02 39.98 14.86
CA VAL A 138 14.18 39.37 15.54
C VAL A 138 14.95 38.42 14.62
N VAL A 139 14.23 37.62 13.83
CA VAL A 139 14.82 36.67 12.87
C VAL A 139 15.47 37.39 11.68
N ALA A 140 14.89 38.49 11.19
CA ALA A 140 15.51 39.33 10.18
C ALA A 140 16.78 40.01 10.71
N LEU A 141 16.78 40.50 11.96
CA LEU A 141 17.98 41.05 12.60
C LEU A 141 19.08 39.99 12.74
N ALA A 142 18.75 38.78 13.20
CA ALA A 142 19.69 37.68 13.29
C ALA A 142 20.25 37.28 11.90
N ALA A 143 19.40 37.28 10.85
CA ALA A 143 19.83 37.04 9.48
C ALA A 143 20.73 38.16 8.93
N MET A 144 20.47 39.43 9.26
CA MET A 144 21.36 40.54 8.90
C MET A 144 22.72 40.43 9.60
N VAL A 145 22.77 40.07 10.89
CA VAL A 145 24.03 39.81 11.61
C VAL A 145 24.81 38.64 10.99
N PHE A 146 24.12 37.57 10.58
CA PHE A 146 24.74 36.46 9.85
C PHE A 146 25.30 36.91 8.50
N LEU A 147 24.56 37.73 7.73
CA LEU A 147 25.02 38.26 6.44
C LEU A 147 26.23 39.20 6.59
N LEU A 148 26.22 40.09 7.59
CA LEU A 148 27.36 40.97 7.90
C LEU A 148 28.60 40.19 8.35
N THR A 149 28.43 39.00 8.91
CA THR A 149 29.53 38.13 9.35
C THR A 149 29.94 37.05 8.33
N LEU A 150 29.38 37.04 7.09
CA LEU A 150 29.61 36.00 6.07
C LEU A 150 31.08 35.62 5.86
N ARG A 151 32.01 36.58 5.94
CA ARG A 151 33.46 36.36 5.79
C ARG A 151 34.04 35.38 6.83
N LEU A 152 33.37 35.21 7.98
CA LEU A 152 33.75 34.29 9.05
C LEU A 152 33.14 32.88 8.88
N TRP A 153 32.13 32.73 8.02
CA TRP A 153 31.37 31.47 7.84
C TRP A 153 31.85 30.62 6.65
N GLY A 154 32.94 30.99 5.98
CA GLY A 154 33.62 30.13 5.00
C GLY A 154 32.92 29.95 3.64
N PRO A 155 33.52 29.15 2.72
CA PRO A 155 33.17 29.16 1.29
C PRO A 155 31.74 28.68 0.97
N SER A 156 31.15 27.81 1.80
CA SER A 156 29.81 27.25 1.59
C SER A 156 28.70 28.31 1.53
N TYR A 157 28.93 29.49 2.10
CA TYR A 157 27.98 30.61 2.10
C TYR A 157 28.33 31.73 1.11
N HIS A 158 29.39 31.58 0.30
CA HIS A 158 29.87 32.65 -0.58
C HIS A 158 28.79 33.16 -1.56
N PHE A 159 27.90 32.29 -2.02
CA PHE A 159 26.80 32.64 -2.93
C PHE A 159 25.71 33.56 -2.34
N LEU A 160 25.77 33.85 -1.04
CA LEU A 160 24.89 34.81 -0.36
C LEU A 160 25.44 36.25 -0.37
N HIS A 161 26.64 36.49 -0.95
CA HIS A 161 27.16 37.85 -1.11
C HIS A 161 26.33 38.68 -2.12
N GLY A 162 26.29 39.99 -1.87
CA GLY A 162 25.54 40.96 -2.68
C GLY A 162 24.14 41.24 -2.13
N PRO A 163 23.55 42.40 -2.48
CA PRO A 163 22.31 42.86 -1.87
C PRO A 163 21.11 41.97 -2.21
N LEU A 164 21.01 41.49 -3.45
CA LEU A 164 19.87 40.66 -3.89
C LEU A 164 19.87 39.25 -3.25
N PRO A 165 20.97 38.47 -3.25
CA PRO A 165 21.03 37.20 -2.51
C PRO A 165 20.84 37.38 -1.01
N GLY A 166 21.39 38.44 -0.41
CA GLY A 166 21.21 38.75 1.01
C GLY A 166 19.74 39.04 1.37
N LEU A 167 19.07 39.91 0.62
CA LEU A 167 17.64 40.20 0.83
C LEU A 167 16.75 38.97 0.61
N ALA A 168 17.06 38.15 -0.41
CA ALA A 168 16.36 36.89 -0.66
C ALA A 168 16.56 35.89 0.50
N PHE A 169 17.76 35.82 1.08
CA PHE A 169 18.04 35.01 2.26
C PHE A 169 17.25 35.49 3.48
N VAL A 170 17.27 36.80 3.80
CA VAL A 170 16.47 37.36 4.91
C VAL A 170 14.98 37.04 4.73
N GLY A 171 14.45 37.22 3.52
CA GLY A 171 13.07 36.85 3.18
C GLY A 171 12.77 35.36 3.41
N ALA A 172 13.71 34.48 3.05
CA ALA A 172 13.60 33.04 3.29
C ALA A 172 13.60 32.68 4.79
N VAL A 173 14.48 33.29 5.61
CA VAL A 173 14.51 33.04 7.07
C VAL A 173 13.21 33.51 7.73
N VAL A 174 12.71 34.68 7.36
CA VAL A 174 11.41 35.20 7.82
C VAL A 174 10.26 34.26 7.41
N ALA A 175 10.22 33.83 6.14
CA ALA A 175 9.17 32.94 5.64
C ALA A 175 9.19 31.57 6.33
N TRP A 176 10.38 31.00 6.59
CA TRP A 176 10.52 29.74 7.36
C TRP A 176 10.06 29.90 8.81
N SER A 177 10.38 31.04 9.46
CA SER A 177 9.89 31.33 10.82
C SER A 177 8.36 31.38 10.85
N VAL A 178 7.74 32.12 9.92
CA VAL A 178 6.28 32.20 9.81
C VAL A 178 5.66 30.82 9.53
N MET A 179 6.26 29.99 8.68
CA MET A 179 5.79 28.62 8.44
C MET A 179 5.83 27.77 9.71
N THR A 180 6.92 27.86 10.49
CA THR A 180 7.06 27.11 11.75
C THR A 180 6.04 27.56 12.79
N LEU A 181 5.84 28.88 12.92
CA LEU A 181 4.84 29.45 13.84
C LEU A 181 3.39 29.12 13.41
N GLN A 182 3.12 29.00 12.10
CA GLN A 182 1.81 28.60 11.59
C GLN A 182 1.37 27.22 12.11
N ASP A 183 2.27 26.25 12.24
CA ASP A 183 1.94 24.93 12.79
C ASP A 183 1.57 25.02 14.29
N GLY A 184 2.24 25.88 15.05
CA GLY A 184 1.85 26.23 16.43
C GLY A 184 0.48 26.89 16.51
N VAL A 185 0.18 27.83 15.61
CA VAL A 185 -1.13 28.50 15.51
C VAL A 185 -2.24 27.54 15.13
N LEU A 186 -2.03 26.68 14.13
CA LEU A 186 -3.00 25.65 13.71
C LEU A 186 -3.26 24.64 14.83
N THR A 187 -2.24 24.29 15.61
CA THR A 187 -2.36 23.42 16.78
C THR A 187 -3.17 24.09 17.90
N GLY A 188 -2.84 25.33 18.26
CA GLY A 188 -3.58 26.12 19.27
C GLY A 188 -5.05 26.38 18.90
N LEU A 189 -5.33 26.62 17.61
CA LEU A 189 -6.69 26.73 17.04
C LEU A 189 -7.41 25.36 16.91
N ARG A 190 -6.92 24.30 17.57
CA ARG A 190 -7.43 22.91 17.52
C ARG A 190 -7.67 22.39 16.09
N SER A 191 -6.85 22.85 15.17
CA SER A 191 -6.97 22.71 13.71
C SER A 191 -5.77 21.98 13.10
N ALA A 192 -5.02 21.22 13.91
CA ALA A 192 -3.79 20.49 13.57
C ALA A 192 -3.88 19.53 12.36
N VAL A 193 -5.09 19.23 11.86
CA VAL A 193 -5.29 18.49 10.60
C VAL A 193 -4.77 19.26 9.38
N TRP A 194 -4.60 20.58 9.45
CA TRP A 194 -4.02 21.38 8.37
C TRP A 194 -2.49 21.37 8.34
N VAL A 195 -1.82 21.01 9.45
CA VAL A 195 -0.35 20.87 9.54
C VAL A 195 0.20 19.86 8.52
N PRO A 196 -0.24 18.59 8.47
CA PRO A 196 0.19 17.64 7.44
C PRO A 196 -0.20 18.09 6.02
N VAL A 197 -1.27 18.88 5.85
CA VAL A 197 -1.64 19.38 4.51
C VAL A 197 -0.64 20.44 4.04
N GLY A 198 -0.27 21.39 4.88
CA GLY A 198 0.74 22.42 4.57
C GLY A 198 2.11 21.81 4.29
N ASN A 199 2.60 20.97 5.21
CA ASN A 199 3.92 20.35 5.09
C ASN A 199 4.02 19.32 3.95
N THR A 200 2.91 18.67 3.56
CA THR A 200 2.86 17.86 2.33
C THR A 200 2.94 18.75 1.09
N VAL A 201 2.14 19.83 1.00
CA VAL A 201 2.19 20.78 -0.12
C VAL A 201 3.58 21.41 -0.26
N PHE A 202 4.21 21.81 0.85
CA PHE A 202 5.59 22.27 0.89
C PHE A 202 6.57 21.19 0.39
N SER A 203 6.46 19.96 0.89
CA SER A 203 7.44 18.90 0.61
C SER A 203 7.31 18.29 -0.79
N THR A 204 6.10 18.23 -1.36
CA THR A 204 5.87 17.90 -2.77
C THR A 204 6.28 19.07 -3.66
N GLY A 205 5.88 20.31 -3.31
CA GLY A 205 6.19 21.50 -4.09
C GLY A 205 7.69 21.71 -4.28
N LYS A 206 8.50 21.60 -3.21
CA LYS A 206 9.97 21.71 -3.33
C LYS A 206 10.59 20.57 -4.14
N LEU A 207 9.98 19.38 -4.16
CA LEU A 207 10.47 18.23 -4.94
C LEU A 207 10.26 18.46 -6.43
N VAL A 208 9.07 18.91 -6.84
CA VAL A 208 8.76 19.29 -8.22
C VAL A 208 9.61 20.50 -8.65
N LEU A 209 9.73 21.52 -7.79
CA LEU A 209 10.57 22.70 -8.08
C LEU A 209 12.06 22.35 -8.18
N LEU A 210 12.57 21.42 -7.36
CA LEU A 210 13.97 20.96 -7.46
C LEU A 210 14.27 20.33 -8.83
N VAL A 211 13.34 19.52 -9.34
CA VAL A 211 13.39 18.93 -10.69
C VAL A 211 13.41 20.01 -11.77
N VAL A 212 12.44 20.91 -11.76
CA VAL A 212 12.31 21.98 -12.77
C VAL A 212 13.48 22.96 -12.74
N LEU A 213 14.06 23.21 -11.56
CA LEU A 213 15.20 24.10 -11.37
C LEU A 213 16.57 23.43 -11.64
N ALA A 214 16.62 22.10 -11.86
CA ALA A 214 17.89 21.38 -12.04
C ALA A 214 18.64 21.82 -13.30
N THR A 215 17.92 22.06 -14.40
CA THR A 215 18.50 22.52 -15.67
C THR A 215 18.61 24.04 -15.75
N THR A 216 17.73 24.78 -15.06
CA THR A 216 17.62 26.24 -15.20
C THR A 216 18.37 27.04 -14.13
N VAL A 217 18.60 26.48 -12.94
CA VAL A 217 19.30 27.13 -11.82
C VAL A 217 20.26 26.14 -11.12
N PRO A 218 21.29 25.61 -11.82
CA PRO A 218 22.09 24.47 -11.36
C PRO A 218 22.96 24.73 -10.11
N VAL A 219 23.19 25.99 -9.72
CA VAL A 219 23.99 26.33 -8.52
C VAL A 219 23.12 26.54 -7.29
N THR A 220 22.06 27.35 -7.39
CA THR A 220 21.23 27.75 -6.23
C THR A 220 19.86 27.09 -6.17
N GLY A 221 19.47 26.28 -7.17
CA GLY A 221 18.15 25.63 -7.25
C GLY A 221 17.77 24.77 -6.04
N VAL A 222 18.75 24.17 -5.36
CA VAL A 222 18.55 23.46 -4.07
C VAL A 222 18.05 24.38 -2.95
N PHE A 223 18.48 25.65 -2.92
CA PHE A 223 17.96 26.64 -1.98
C PHE A 223 16.65 27.25 -2.49
N VAL A 224 16.62 27.68 -3.77
CA VAL A 224 15.46 28.36 -4.37
C VAL A 224 14.20 27.50 -4.35
N SER A 225 14.32 26.19 -4.60
CA SER A 225 13.17 25.25 -4.52
C SER A 225 12.57 25.16 -3.10
N TRP A 226 13.37 25.29 -2.03
CA TRP A 226 12.84 25.44 -0.67
C TRP A 226 12.13 26.78 -0.49
N VAL A 227 12.76 27.90 -0.86
CA VAL A 227 12.19 29.24 -0.65
C VAL A 227 10.85 29.40 -1.38
N ALA A 228 10.78 29.02 -2.65
CA ALA A 228 9.55 29.08 -3.45
C ALA A 228 8.46 28.16 -2.89
N ALA A 229 8.81 26.96 -2.41
CA ALA A 229 7.85 26.03 -1.83
C ALA A 229 7.28 26.50 -0.48
N ILE A 230 8.04 27.26 0.33
CA ILE A 230 7.52 27.84 1.58
C ILE A 230 6.29 28.71 1.27
N ALA A 231 6.32 29.52 0.21
CA ALA A 231 5.20 30.36 -0.19
C ALA A 231 3.93 29.56 -0.54
N LEU A 232 4.07 28.38 -1.15
CA LEU A 232 2.96 27.46 -1.49
C LEU A 232 2.20 26.95 -0.24
N SER A 233 2.86 26.91 0.92
CA SER A 233 2.25 26.55 2.21
C SER A 233 1.80 27.79 2.98
N VAL A 234 2.71 28.76 3.17
CA VAL A 234 2.55 29.92 4.04
C VAL A 234 1.42 30.86 3.59
N VAL A 235 1.27 31.10 2.28
CA VAL A 235 0.25 32.04 1.79
C VAL A 235 -1.17 31.45 1.90
N PRO A 236 -1.46 30.22 1.44
CA PRO A 236 -2.79 29.63 1.61
C PRO A 236 -3.17 29.37 3.07
N LEU A 237 -2.23 28.92 3.92
CA LEU A 237 -2.48 28.70 5.35
C LEU A 237 -2.63 30.01 6.12
N GLY A 238 -1.79 31.02 5.85
CA GLY A 238 -1.93 32.36 6.44
C GLY A 238 -3.30 32.98 6.12
N TRP A 239 -3.72 32.91 4.86
CA TRP A 239 -5.07 33.32 4.44
C TRP A 239 -6.15 32.54 5.19
N LEU A 240 -6.04 31.22 5.30
CA LEU A 240 -7.01 30.37 6.02
C LEU A 240 -7.10 30.71 7.52
N VAL A 241 -5.95 30.94 8.16
CA VAL A 241 -5.85 31.33 9.57
C VAL A 241 -6.59 32.65 9.82
N PHE A 242 -6.21 33.72 9.13
CA PHE A 242 -6.78 35.05 9.38
C PHE A 242 -8.21 35.22 8.83
N ARG A 243 -8.55 34.68 7.65
CA ARG A 243 -9.89 34.85 7.04
C ARG A 243 -10.96 33.89 7.59
N ARG A 244 -10.59 32.78 8.26
CA ARG A 244 -11.57 31.76 8.70
C ARG A 244 -11.34 31.17 10.08
N LEU A 245 -10.12 30.72 10.42
CA LEU A 245 -9.91 29.97 11.66
C LEU A 245 -9.92 30.88 12.89
N VAL A 246 -9.23 32.02 12.85
CA VAL A 246 -9.20 33.01 13.94
C VAL A 246 -10.60 33.61 14.21
N PRO A 247 -11.36 34.13 13.22
CA PRO A 247 -12.70 34.65 13.47
C PRO A 247 -13.65 33.60 14.07
N ARG A 248 -13.54 32.34 13.62
CA ARG A 248 -14.35 31.23 14.15
C ARG A 248 -13.97 30.86 15.59
N HIS A 249 -12.68 30.92 15.94
CA HIS A 249 -12.20 30.66 17.29
C HIS A 249 -12.64 31.77 18.26
N VAL A 250 -12.54 33.04 17.84
CA VAL A 250 -13.06 34.18 18.61
C VAL A 250 -14.54 33.97 18.95
N ALA A 251 -15.40 33.80 17.94
CA ALA A 251 -16.84 33.62 18.13
C ALA A 251 -17.22 32.36 18.97
N ALA A 252 -16.32 31.38 19.10
CA ALA A 252 -16.54 30.18 19.91
C ALA A 252 -15.99 30.28 21.35
N THR A 253 -15.18 31.29 21.66
CA THR A 253 -14.47 31.44 22.96
C THR A 253 -14.73 32.77 23.65
N GLU A 254 -15.30 33.75 22.95
CA GLU A 254 -15.57 35.13 23.38
C GLU A 254 -16.28 35.27 24.73
N GLN A 255 -17.18 34.35 25.09
CA GLN A 255 -17.92 34.35 26.37
C GLN A 255 -17.22 33.61 27.52
N ARG A 256 -16.06 32.97 27.30
CA ARG A 256 -15.42 32.05 28.26
C ARG A 256 -13.91 32.21 28.42
N ALA A 257 -13.27 33.05 27.62
CA ALA A 257 -11.82 33.16 27.54
C ALA A 257 -11.29 34.38 28.31
N GLN A 258 -10.50 34.14 29.36
CA GLN A 258 -9.68 35.17 30.01
C GLN A 258 -8.32 35.24 29.28
N PRO A 259 -8.01 36.35 28.57
CA PRO A 259 -6.77 36.47 27.83
C PRO A 259 -5.57 36.60 28.79
N PRO A 260 -4.46 35.88 28.57
CA PRO A 260 -3.31 35.89 29.47
C PRO A 260 -2.62 37.25 29.51
N THR A 261 -1.99 37.57 30.65
CA THR A 261 -1.17 38.77 30.81
C THR A 261 0.21 38.58 30.18
N GLY A 262 0.85 39.69 29.77
CA GLY A 262 2.22 39.64 29.24
C GLY A 262 3.24 39.06 30.23
N ARG A 263 3.01 39.23 31.54
CA ARG A 263 3.86 38.68 32.62
C ARG A 263 3.78 37.15 32.70
N GLU A 264 2.60 36.56 32.47
CA GLU A 264 2.43 35.11 32.42
C GLU A 264 3.04 34.49 31.16
N VAL A 265 2.85 35.13 30.00
CA VAL A 265 3.47 34.69 28.74
C VAL A 265 5.00 34.81 28.82
N GLY A 266 5.52 35.91 29.36
CA GLY A 266 6.96 36.11 29.58
C GLY A 266 7.56 35.10 30.56
N ARG A 267 6.92 34.83 31.70
CA ARG A 267 7.39 33.83 32.66
C ARG A 267 7.33 32.40 32.09
N PHE A 268 6.32 32.08 31.27
CA PHE A 268 6.27 30.78 30.58
C PHE A 268 7.41 30.65 29.57
N LEU A 269 7.62 31.67 28.72
CA LEU A 269 8.72 31.67 27.74
C LEU A 269 10.08 31.52 28.43
N ALA A 270 10.37 32.32 29.45
CA ALA A 270 11.66 32.30 30.14
C ALA A 270 12.02 30.92 30.75
N GLY A 271 11.03 30.16 31.23
CA GLY A 271 11.25 28.81 31.78
C GLY A 271 11.48 27.72 30.71
N ASP A 272 10.93 27.91 29.51
CA ASP A 272 11.05 26.96 28.38
C ASP A 272 12.23 27.29 27.44
N TYR A 273 12.76 28.53 27.53
CA TYR A 273 13.73 29.09 26.60
C TYR A 273 15.07 28.34 26.57
N THR A 274 15.67 28.12 27.75
CA THR A 274 17.08 27.71 27.86
C THR A 274 17.34 26.29 27.32
N GLY A 275 16.54 25.30 27.74
CA GLY A 275 16.65 23.93 27.22
C GLY A 275 16.31 23.83 25.74
N SER A 276 15.32 24.62 25.30
CA SER A 276 14.93 24.71 23.89
C SER A 276 16.04 25.28 23.00
N LEU A 277 16.77 26.31 23.45
CA LEU A 277 17.90 26.87 22.71
C LEU A 277 19.09 25.91 22.63
N PHE A 278 19.43 25.21 23.72
CA PHE A 278 20.49 24.18 23.66
C PHE A 278 20.11 23.04 22.70
N SER A 279 18.85 22.60 22.72
CA SER A 279 18.35 21.62 21.77
C SER A 279 18.35 22.14 20.33
N LEU A 280 18.04 23.42 20.10
CA LEU A 280 18.10 24.06 18.78
C LEU A 280 19.54 24.11 18.24
N ALA A 281 20.50 24.48 19.10
CA ALA A 281 21.90 24.59 18.72
C ALA A 281 22.48 23.23 18.32
N VAL A 282 22.26 22.16 19.10
CA VAL A 282 22.70 20.81 18.71
C VAL A 282 22.13 20.40 17.35
N VAL A 283 20.83 20.65 17.09
CA VAL A 283 20.16 20.17 15.87
C VAL A 283 20.49 20.99 14.63
N TYR A 284 20.70 22.32 14.74
CA TYR A 284 20.86 23.18 13.55
C TYR A 284 22.15 24.02 13.51
N LEU A 285 22.85 24.25 14.63
CA LEU A 285 24.15 24.93 14.59
C LEU A 285 25.28 23.97 14.20
N VAL A 286 25.19 22.68 14.56
CA VAL A 286 26.20 21.67 14.14
C VAL A 286 26.37 21.64 12.62
N PRO A 287 25.32 21.51 11.77
CA PRO A 287 25.49 21.57 10.32
C PRO A 287 26.02 22.91 9.78
N VAL A 288 25.82 24.02 10.50
CA VAL A 288 26.35 25.36 10.12
C VAL A 288 27.85 25.46 10.44
N ILE A 289 28.28 24.97 11.61
CA ILE A 289 29.69 24.86 12.00
C ILE A 289 30.46 23.89 11.10
N VAL A 290 29.81 22.80 10.69
CA VAL A 290 30.38 21.86 9.74
C VAL A 290 30.54 22.53 8.37
N ALA A 291 29.49 23.14 7.84
CA ALA A 291 29.51 23.84 6.56
C ALA A 291 30.52 25.00 6.48
N SER A 292 30.89 25.63 7.60
CA SER A 292 31.84 26.76 7.60
C SER A 292 33.31 26.36 7.60
N GLN A 293 33.65 25.14 8.05
CA GLN A 293 35.04 24.67 8.15
C GLN A 293 35.47 23.66 7.08
N ILE A 294 34.53 23.10 6.31
CA ILE A 294 34.83 22.14 5.22
C ILE A 294 34.34 22.67 3.86
N SER A 295 34.83 22.06 2.77
CA SER A 295 34.37 22.40 1.42
C SER A 295 32.91 21.98 1.18
N SER A 296 32.20 22.70 0.32
CA SER A 296 30.79 22.44 0.00
C SER A 296 30.53 20.97 -0.39
N ARG A 297 31.45 20.35 -1.15
CA ARG A 297 31.41 18.91 -1.52
C ARG A 297 31.35 18.01 -0.28
N GLN A 298 32.22 18.24 0.70
CA GLN A 298 32.23 17.48 1.96
C GLN A 298 31.00 17.81 2.82
N ASN A 299 30.50 19.05 2.79
CA ASN A 299 29.25 19.40 3.47
C ASN A 299 28.03 18.68 2.90
N ALA A 300 27.96 18.42 1.58
CA ALA A 300 26.90 17.59 1.01
C ALA A 300 26.95 16.14 1.54
N TYR A 301 28.15 15.56 1.62
CA TYR A 301 28.34 14.21 2.17
C TYR A 301 27.93 14.15 3.65
N PHE A 302 28.32 15.14 4.45
CA PHE A 302 27.86 15.29 5.84
C PHE A 302 26.34 15.46 5.93
N TYR A 303 25.73 16.37 5.15
CA TYR A 303 24.33 16.75 5.32
C TYR A 303 23.36 15.62 4.95
N ILE A 304 23.64 14.88 3.88
CA ILE A 304 22.80 13.73 3.51
C ILE A 304 22.95 12.61 4.54
N THR A 305 24.17 12.31 4.97
CA THR A 305 24.43 11.30 6.00
C THR A 305 23.76 11.63 7.33
N SER A 306 23.88 12.88 7.79
CA SER A 306 23.24 13.36 9.03
C SER A 306 21.73 13.48 8.93
N THR A 307 21.18 13.74 7.74
CA THR A 307 19.72 13.65 7.50
C THR A 307 19.21 12.21 7.66
N ILE A 308 19.96 11.21 7.20
CA ILE A 308 19.62 9.79 7.40
C ILE A 308 19.68 9.45 8.90
N GLY A 309 20.79 9.74 9.60
CA GLY A 309 20.92 9.48 11.04
C GLY A 309 19.84 10.18 11.88
N SER A 310 19.60 11.48 11.64
CA SER A 310 18.56 12.27 12.31
C SER A 310 17.15 11.70 12.11
N THR A 311 16.89 11.01 11.00
CA THR A 311 15.61 10.36 10.74
C THR A 311 15.39 9.14 11.65
N VAL A 312 16.46 8.47 12.09
CA VAL A 312 16.40 7.38 13.08
C VAL A 312 16.23 7.95 14.50
N ASP A 313 16.96 9.01 14.84
CA ASP A 313 16.86 9.74 16.12
C ASP A 313 15.44 10.21 16.44
N LEU A 314 14.66 10.60 15.42
CA LEU A 314 13.25 10.95 15.59
C LEU A 314 12.44 9.84 16.26
N LEU A 315 12.77 8.55 16.09
CA LEU A 315 12.04 7.48 16.77
C LEU A 315 12.32 7.47 18.29
N ALA A 316 13.57 7.68 18.70
CA ALA A 316 13.95 7.81 20.10
C ALA A 316 13.27 9.03 20.76
N ILE A 317 13.28 10.18 20.09
CA ILE A 317 12.63 11.42 20.56
C ILE A 317 11.11 11.23 20.71
N ASN A 318 10.43 10.64 19.72
CA ASN A 318 8.99 10.38 19.78
C ASN A 318 8.63 9.39 20.92
N MET A 319 9.48 8.40 21.20
CA MET A 319 9.28 7.48 22.32
C MET A 319 9.50 8.15 23.68
N GLY A 320 10.50 9.03 23.82
CA GLY A 320 10.69 9.86 25.02
C GLY A 320 9.49 10.77 25.30
N ALA A 321 8.90 11.34 24.25
CA ALA A 321 7.64 12.09 24.34
C ALA A 321 6.46 11.20 24.76
N SER A 322 6.31 10.00 24.20
CA SER A 322 5.25 9.05 24.61
C SER A 322 5.38 8.64 26.09
N LEU A 323 6.61 8.38 26.55
CA LEU A 323 6.89 8.03 27.96
C LEU A 323 6.64 9.21 28.90
N THR A 324 6.88 10.45 28.44
CA THR A 324 6.49 11.67 29.17
C THR A 324 4.98 11.71 29.41
N VAL A 325 4.17 11.39 28.39
CA VAL A 325 2.71 11.40 28.49
C VAL A 325 2.20 10.25 29.37
N GLU A 326 2.65 9.02 29.15
CA GLU A 326 2.20 7.87 29.96
C GLU A 326 2.60 8.03 31.44
N GLY A 327 3.86 8.37 31.72
CA GLY A 327 4.36 8.53 33.10
C GLY A 327 3.78 9.72 33.86
N ALA A 328 3.20 10.71 33.17
CA ALA A 328 2.47 11.82 33.79
C ALA A 328 1.00 11.47 34.14
N HIS A 329 0.43 10.42 33.54
CA HIS A 329 -0.93 9.94 33.85
C HIS A 329 -0.93 8.85 34.93
N ASP A 330 0.09 7.98 34.95
CA ASP A 330 0.31 7.00 36.03
C ASP A 330 1.76 7.06 36.56
N PRO A 331 2.05 7.99 37.48
CA PRO A 331 3.36 8.07 38.12
C PRO A 331 3.71 6.82 38.95
N SER A 332 2.70 6.06 39.42
CA SER A 332 2.93 4.87 40.27
C SER A 332 3.57 3.72 39.49
N ARG A 333 3.29 3.63 38.18
CA ARG A 333 3.80 2.57 37.28
C ARG A 333 4.95 3.02 36.40
N ILE A 334 5.56 4.18 36.67
CA ILE A 334 6.56 4.81 35.78
C ILE A 334 7.77 3.89 35.50
N ALA A 335 8.16 3.04 36.46
CA ALA A 335 9.22 2.03 36.26
C ALA A 335 8.83 0.94 35.24
N ASP A 336 7.55 0.52 35.19
CA ASP A 336 7.08 -0.47 34.22
C ASP A 336 6.79 0.13 32.84
N HIS A 337 6.28 1.37 32.78
CA HIS A 337 6.22 2.12 31.53
C HIS A 337 7.62 2.29 30.92
N LEU A 338 8.62 2.66 31.73
CA LEU A 338 10.02 2.73 31.33
C LEU A 338 10.57 1.36 30.87
N ARG A 339 10.37 0.30 31.67
CA ARG A 339 10.83 -1.06 31.37
C ARG A 339 10.14 -1.64 30.12
N ALA A 340 8.91 -1.22 29.81
CA ALA A 340 8.22 -1.55 28.56
C ALA A 340 8.75 -0.72 27.37
N ALA A 341 8.96 0.58 27.55
CA ALA A 341 9.49 1.47 26.52
C ALA A 341 10.90 1.05 26.07
N LEU A 342 11.83 0.82 27.00
CA LEU A 342 13.20 0.36 26.70
C LEU A 342 13.19 -0.97 25.94
N ARG A 343 12.37 -1.95 26.35
CA ARG A 343 12.24 -3.24 25.65
C ARG A 343 11.63 -3.12 24.25
N ARG A 344 10.72 -2.15 24.03
CA ARG A 344 10.18 -1.85 22.68
C ARG A 344 11.23 -1.16 21.81
N MET A 345 11.94 -0.17 22.35
CA MET A 345 12.96 0.58 21.61
C MET A 345 14.14 -0.31 21.22
N ALA A 346 14.68 -1.13 22.12
CA ALA A 346 15.77 -2.05 21.80
C ALA A 346 15.43 -2.99 20.63
N ARG A 347 14.21 -3.55 20.62
CA ARG A 347 13.72 -4.46 19.57
C ARG A 347 13.53 -3.80 18.19
N ILE A 348 13.49 -2.48 18.11
CA ILE A 348 13.27 -1.74 16.85
C ILE A 348 14.55 -1.02 16.42
N MET A 349 15.25 -0.38 17.36
CA MET A 349 16.44 0.42 17.09
C MET A 349 17.69 -0.43 16.87
N ILE A 350 17.86 -1.56 17.57
CA ILE A 350 19.03 -2.42 17.35
C ILE A 350 19.03 -2.99 15.92
N PRO A 351 17.94 -3.59 15.38
CA PRO A 351 17.91 -4.02 13.99
C PRO A 351 18.12 -2.89 12.98
N ILE A 352 17.52 -1.71 13.19
CA ILE A 352 17.65 -0.57 12.27
C ILE A 352 19.08 -0.02 12.26
N CYS A 353 19.69 0.19 13.43
CA CYS A 353 21.06 0.70 13.52
C CYS A 353 22.09 -0.33 13.05
N MET A 354 21.89 -1.63 13.33
CA MET A 354 22.74 -2.71 12.78
C MET A 354 22.67 -2.75 11.25
N PHE A 355 21.46 -2.73 10.68
CA PHE A 355 21.27 -2.68 9.23
C PHE A 355 21.96 -1.45 8.62
N LEU A 356 21.72 -0.25 9.17
CA LEU A 356 22.32 0.97 8.65
C LEU A 356 23.84 1.05 8.86
N ALA A 357 24.41 0.41 9.88
CA ALA A 357 25.86 0.36 10.10
C ALA A 357 26.56 -0.61 9.15
N VAL A 358 25.99 -1.81 8.96
CA VAL A 358 26.50 -2.82 8.02
C VAL A 358 26.37 -2.31 6.58
N PHE A 359 25.15 -1.96 6.18
CA PHE A 359 24.83 -1.56 4.81
C PHE A 359 25.09 -0.07 4.51
N ALA A 360 25.71 0.68 5.42
CA ALA A 360 26.09 2.09 5.27
C ALA A 360 26.61 2.48 3.86
N PRO A 361 27.63 1.80 3.28
CA PRO A 361 28.13 2.15 1.94
C PRO A 361 27.08 1.90 0.85
N TYR A 362 26.29 0.82 0.93
CA TYR A 362 25.26 0.49 -0.06
C TYR A 362 24.11 1.50 -0.03
N VAL A 363 23.60 1.83 1.17
CA VAL A 363 22.55 2.85 1.37
C VAL A 363 22.98 4.21 0.82
N LEU A 364 24.23 4.61 1.04
CA LEU A 364 24.75 5.89 0.53
C LEU A 364 25.13 5.85 -0.96
N ARG A 365 25.43 4.68 -1.53
CA ARG A 365 25.67 4.49 -2.99
C ARG A 365 24.44 4.85 -3.83
N VAL A 366 23.25 4.76 -3.24
CA VAL A 366 21.99 5.23 -3.85
C VAL A 366 22.02 6.74 -4.12
N PHE A 367 22.71 7.53 -3.27
CA PHE A 367 22.94 8.97 -3.48
C PHE A 367 24.13 9.25 -4.39
N GLY A 368 25.20 8.45 -4.29
CA GLY A 368 26.27 8.40 -5.30
C GLY A 368 27.61 7.87 -4.76
N PRO A 369 28.62 7.61 -5.62
CA PRO A 369 29.89 7.00 -5.20
C PRO A 369 30.64 7.81 -4.13
N GLY A 370 30.69 9.14 -4.24
CA GLY A 370 31.32 10.02 -3.25
C GLY A 370 30.59 10.03 -1.90
N TYR A 371 29.25 9.95 -1.91
CA TYR A 371 28.44 9.82 -0.70
C TYR A 371 28.73 8.48 0.01
N ALA A 372 28.89 7.39 -0.75
CA ALA A 372 29.23 6.08 -0.21
C ALA A 372 30.63 6.05 0.43
N SER A 373 31.66 6.52 -0.27
CA SER A 373 33.05 6.42 0.22
C SER A 373 33.36 7.35 1.38
N GLN A 374 32.82 8.57 1.38
CA GLN A 374 33.08 9.56 2.44
C GLN A 374 32.05 9.49 3.58
N GLY A 375 30.78 9.21 3.29
CA GLY A 375 29.70 9.25 4.27
C GLY A 375 29.54 7.96 5.10
N ALA A 376 29.95 6.80 4.61
CA ALA A 376 29.71 5.53 5.31
C ALA A 376 30.36 5.42 6.72
N PRO A 377 31.58 5.92 6.97
CA PRO A 377 32.16 5.95 8.32
C PRO A 377 31.35 6.87 9.26
N LEU A 378 30.96 8.06 8.79
CA LEU A 378 30.12 8.99 9.54
C LEU A 378 28.75 8.36 9.89
N LEU A 379 28.10 7.68 8.93
CA LEU A 379 26.81 7.04 9.16
C LEU A 379 26.88 5.99 10.28
N ARG A 380 27.95 5.19 10.31
CA ARG A 380 28.22 4.18 11.34
C ARG A 380 28.33 4.81 12.74
N PHE A 381 29.07 5.90 12.87
CA PHE A 381 29.15 6.63 14.14
C PHE A 381 27.79 7.21 14.56
N MET A 382 27.05 7.84 13.64
CA MET A 382 25.75 8.44 13.94
C MET A 382 24.69 7.41 14.37
N VAL A 383 24.55 6.27 13.67
CA VAL A 383 23.55 5.24 14.08
C VAL A 383 23.97 4.51 15.35
N THR A 384 25.27 4.48 15.66
CA THR A 384 25.77 4.03 16.98
C THR A 384 25.41 5.04 18.07
N ALA A 385 25.53 6.34 17.79
CA ALA A 385 25.10 7.40 18.70
C ALA A 385 23.59 7.30 18.99
N THR A 386 22.74 7.10 17.97
CA THR A 386 21.30 6.86 18.11
C THR A 386 20.95 5.75 19.13
N LEU A 387 21.75 4.68 19.21
CA LEU A 387 21.54 3.62 20.21
C LEU A 387 21.77 4.13 21.65
N THR A 388 22.73 5.03 21.84
CA THR A 388 22.96 5.70 23.14
C THR A 388 21.90 6.76 23.42
N ARG A 389 21.40 7.46 22.39
CA ARG A 389 20.29 8.43 22.48
C ARG A 389 19.02 7.84 23.08
N VAL A 390 18.68 6.61 22.72
CA VAL A 390 17.53 5.86 23.28
C VAL A 390 17.56 5.85 24.82
N LEU A 391 18.74 5.80 25.44
CA LEU A 391 18.91 5.78 26.89
C LEU A 391 18.59 7.14 27.51
N PHE A 392 19.22 8.22 27.03
CA PHE A 392 18.99 9.55 27.62
C PHE A 392 17.64 10.17 27.25
N GLU A 393 17.07 9.91 26.07
CA GLU A 393 15.70 10.37 25.74
C GLU A 393 14.63 9.65 26.58
N ALA A 394 14.85 8.37 26.92
CA ALA A 394 13.99 7.67 27.88
C ALA A 394 14.07 8.31 29.28
N TYR A 395 15.28 8.65 29.73
CA TYR A 395 15.49 9.31 31.01
C TYR A 395 14.92 10.74 31.03
N PHE A 396 15.10 11.51 29.96
CA PHE A 396 14.46 12.83 29.79
C PHE A 396 12.93 12.71 29.79
N GLY A 397 12.36 11.66 29.19
CA GLY A 397 10.93 11.39 29.26
C GLY A 397 10.43 11.20 30.70
N VAL A 398 11.16 10.43 31.51
CA VAL A 398 10.85 10.24 32.94
C VAL A 398 11.04 11.52 33.75
N LEU A 399 12.12 12.29 33.53
CA LEU A 399 12.33 13.57 34.20
C LEU A 399 11.25 14.60 33.85
N ARG A 400 10.79 14.65 32.59
CA ARG A 400 9.67 15.50 32.16
C ARG A 400 8.36 15.08 32.83
N ALA A 401 8.06 13.77 32.91
CA ALA A 401 6.90 13.26 33.64
C ALA A 401 6.95 13.61 35.14
N GLN A 402 8.13 13.52 35.76
CA GLN A 402 8.38 13.94 37.15
C GLN A 402 8.48 15.47 37.34
N SER A 403 8.21 16.28 36.31
CA SER A 403 8.31 17.76 36.32
C SER A 403 9.70 18.31 36.68
N ARG A 404 10.77 17.51 36.57
CA ARG A 404 12.17 17.88 36.86
C ARG A 404 12.85 18.52 35.65
N THR A 405 12.20 19.52 35.05
CA THR A 405 12.62 20.15 33.78
C THR A 405 13.96 20.87 33.87
N SER A 406 14.34 21.41 35.03
CA SER A 406 15.64 22.04 35.25
C SER A 406 16.82 21.09 35.03
N LEU A 407 16.71 19.83 35.47
CA LEU A 407 17.73 18.81 35.24
C LEU A 407 17.80 18.39 33.76
N VAL A 408 16.67 18.40 33.05
CA VAL A 408 16.64 18.17 31.60
C VAL A 408 17.36 19.31 30.87
N ALA A 409 17.09 20.58 31.23
CA ALA A 409 17.79 21.73 30.66
C ALA A 409 19.30 21.72 30.94
N LEU A 410 19.71 21.30 32.15
CA LEU A 410 21.13 21.13 32.51
C LEU A 410 21.82 20.05 31.65
N LEU A 411 21.20 18.88 31.50
CA LEU A 411 21.75 17.78 30.70
C LEU A 411 21.74 18.09 29.19
N GLN A 412 20.74 18.83 28.70
CA GLN A 412 20.73 19.35 27.33
C GLN A 412 21.80 20.43 27.11
N GLY A 413 22.07 21.29 28.10
CA GLY A 413 23.16 22.26 28.08
C GLY A 413 24.53 21.59 28.06
N ALA A 414 24.74 20.58 28.92
CA ALA A 414 25.96 19.77 28.92
C ALA A 414 26.16 19.05 27.57
N LEU A 415 25.12 18.42 27.02
CA LEU A 415 25.17 17.82 25.68
C LEU A 415 25.52 18.86 24.60
N CYS A 416 24.95 20.07 24.69
CA CYS A 416 25.22 21.14 23.74
C CYS A 416 26.68 21.63 23.78
N VAL A 417 27.24 21.84 24.97
CA VAL A 417 28.66 22.22 25.12
C VAL A 417 29.59 21.10 24.64
N LEU A 418 29.30 19.84 25.00
CA LEU A 418 30.08 18.69 24.58
C LEU A 418 30.05 18.50 23.05
N VAL A 419 28.87 18.46 22.43
CA VAL A 419 28.74 18.24 20.98
C VAL A 419 29.36 19.38 20.18
N LEU A 420 29.07 20.65 20.51
CA LEU A 420 29.62 21.78 19.76
C LEU A 420 31.14 21.89 19.94
N GLY A 421 31.64 21.78 21.18
CA GLY A 421 33.07 21.86 21.49
C GLY A 421 33.88 20.72 20.85
N SER A 422 33.40 19.47 20.98
CA SER A 422 34.09 18.32 20.36
C SER A 422 33.96 18.32 18.83
N THR A 423 32.86 18.82 18.26
CA THR A 423 32.77 19.01 16.80
C THR A 423 33.80 20.03 16.32
N LEU A 424 33.91 21.19 16.98
CA LEU A 424 34.91 22.21 16.64
C LEU A 424 36.35 21.67 16.71
N ALA A 425 36.64 20.84 17.72
CA ALA A 425 37.96 20.24 17.89
C ALA A 425 38.27 19.10 16.89
N LEU A 426 37.33 18.20 16.64
CA LEU A 426 37.56 16.98 15.85
C LEU A 426 37.33 17.13 14.34
N LEU A 427 36.57 18.14 13.90
CA LEU A 427 36.29 18.37 12.47
C LEU A 427 37.54 18.71 11.65
N ARG A 428 38.56 19.34 12.27
CA ARG A 428 39.86 19.62 11.63
C ARG A 428 40.70 18.35 11.40
N PRO A 429 41.04 17.53 12.42
CA PRO A 429 41.88 16.34 12.23
C PRO A 429 41.16 15.15 11.56
N LEU A 430 39.84 15.01 11.71
CA LEU A 430 39.10 13.82 11.26
C LEU A 430 38.05 14.11 10.17
N GLY A 431 38.01 15.35 9.65
CA GLY A 431 37.03 15.77 8.66
C GLY A 431 35.59 15.50 9.12
N ILE A 432 34.69 15.18 8.18
CA ILE A 432 33.28 14.92 8.49
C ILE A 432 33.05 13.76 9.47
N VAL A 433 33.99 12.82 9.57
CA VAL A 433 33.92 11.70 10.53
C VAL A 433 34.11 12.21 11.96
N GLY A 434 34.91 13.27 12.15
CA GLY A 434 35.09 13.94 13.43
C GLY A 434 33.80 14.46 14.06
N ALA A 435 32.82 14.88 13.25
CA ALA A 435 31.50 15.27 13.75
C ALA A 435 30.69 14.07 14.27
N GLY A 436 30.80 12.90 13.64
CA GLY A 436 30.16 11.65 14.12
C GLY A 436 30.80 11.13 15.40
N VAL A 437 32.13 11.23 15.53
CA VAL A 437 32.86 10.89 16.77
C VAL A 437 32.52 11.87 17.89
N ALA A 438 32.48 13.18 17.60
CA ALA A 438 32.04 14.22 18.53
C ALA A 438 30.64 13.94 19.07
N GLU A 439 29.69 13.61 18.18
CA GLU A 439 28.33 13.26 18.57
C GLU A 439 28.29 11.99 19.42
N LEU A 440 28.90 10.88 18.98
CA LEU A 440 28.90 9.61 19.73
C LEU A 440 29.51 9.78 21.13
N CYS A 441 30.71 10.38 21.24
CA CYS A 441 31.37 10.56 22.52
C CYS A 441 30.55 11.45 23.48
N SER A 442 29.97 12.54 22.98
CA SER A 442 29.11 13.42 23.78
C SER A 442 27.83 12.73 24.22
N GLN A 443 27.19 11.96 23.34
CA GLN A 443 25.99 11.20 23.65
C GLN A 443 26.29 10.05 24.63
N CYS A 444 27.44 9.37 24.53
CA CYS A 444 27.90 8.36 25.49
C CYS A 444 28.03 8.92 26.92
N VAL A 445 28.61 10.11 27.10
CA VAL A 445 28.75 10.75 28.43
C VAL A 445 27.38 11.01 29.05
N ILE A 446 26.44 11.58 28.28
CA ILE A 446 25.08 11.87 28.76
C ILE A 446 24.27 10.58 28.97
N ALA A 447 24.47 9.55 28.14
CA ALA A 447 23.87 8.23 28.30
C ALA A 447 24.37 7.50 29.56
N ALA A 448 25.65 7.64 29.93
CA ALA A 448 26.19 7.09 31.18
C ALA A 448 25.52 7.71 32.41
N ILE A 449 25.41 9.05 32.44
CA ILE A 449 24.69 9.78 33.50
C ILE A 449 23.21 9.36 33.55
N ALA A 450 22.56 9.26 32.39
CA ALA A 450 21.18 8.79 32.28
C ALA A 450 21.00 7.35 32.79
N CYS A 451 21.91 6.43 32.47
CA CYS A 451 21.88 5.04 32.93
C CYS A 451 21.90 4.93 34.46
N VAL A 452 22.69 5.75 35.17
CA VAL A 452 22.65 5.78 36.64
C VAL A 452 21.27 6.20 37.16
N GLY A 453 20.64 7.18 36.52
CA GLY A 453 19.26 7.59 36.83
C GLY A 453 18.22 6.50 36.54
N LEU A 454 18.29 5.88 35.35
CA LEU A 454 17.41 4.79 34.93
C LEU A 454 17.52 3.57 35.86
N VAL A 455 18.73 3.15 36.23
CA VAL A 455 18.96 2.02 37.13
C VAL A 455 18.41 2.30 38.53
N ARG A 456 18.57 3.52 39.06
CA ARG A 456 17.94 3.93 40.32
C ARG A 456 16.42 3.81 40.26
N ILE A 457 15.79 4.33 39.20
CA ILE A 457 14.32 4.28 39.01
C ILE A 457 13.81 2.85 38.80
N LEU A 458 14.57 1.98 38.12
CA LEU A 458 14.20 0.58 37.91
C LEU A 458 14.43 -0.32 39.14
N ARG A 459 15.29 0.08 40.08
CA ARG A 459 15.54 -0.60 41.38
C ARG A 459 14.63 -0.10 42.50
N ALA A 460 14.23 1.17 42.51
CA ALA A 460 13.40 1.78 43.55
C ALA A 460 11.91 1.35 43.53
N ALA A 461 11.60 0.18 42.98
CA ALA A 461 10.23 -0.34 42.83
C ALA A 461 10.07 -1.76 43.44
N PRO A 462 10.11 -1.90 44.79
CA PRO A 462 9.79 -3.15 45.47
C PRO A 462 8.28 -3.34 45.71
N ALA A 463 7.85 -4.60 45.73
CA ALA A 463 6.75 -5.13 46.55
C ALA A 463 5.40 -4.37 46.64
N ALA A 464 4.89 -3.77 45.56
CA ALA A 464 3.52 -3.25 45.50
C ALA A 464 2.43 -4.36 45.41
N LYS A 465 2.66 -5.53 46.01
CA LYS A 465 1.81 -6.73 45.90
C LYS A 465 1.34 -7.31 47.25
N GLU A 466 1.84 -6.80 48.37
CA GLU A 466 1.64 -7.40 49.71
C GLU A 466 0.74 -6.56 50.65
N ARG A 467 0.35 -5.34 50.25
CA ARG A 467 -0.48 -4.43 51.07
C ARG A 467 -1.99 -4.50 50.82
N GLU A 468 -2.45 -5.47 50.02
CA GLU A 468 -3.88 -5.65 49.67
C GLU A 468 -4.47 -6.94 50.28
N GLN A 469 -3.77 -7.55 51.26
CA GLN A 469 -4.23 -8.71 52.02
C GLN A 469 -4.15 -8.44 53.53
N ALA A 470 -5.17 -7.76 54.07
CA ALA A 470 -5.38 -7.62 55.50
C ALA A 470 -6.90 -7.60 55.84
N PRO A 471 -7.51 -8.76 56.14
CA PRO A 471 -8.77 -8.86 56.87
C PRO A 471 -8.52 -8.81 58.38
N GLY A 472 -9.48 -8.32 59.15
CA GLY A 472 -9.43 -8.36 60.62
C GLY A 472 -9.99 -9.66 61.22
N GLU A 473 -9.53 -9.96 62.44
CA GLU A 473 -10.19 -10.61 63.59
C GLU A 473 -11.48 -11.46 63.35
N GLY A 474 -11.48 -12.71 63.83
CA GLY A 474 -12.70 -13.56 63.84
C GLY A 474 -12.54 -15.06 64.13
N GLU A 475 -12.08 -15.40 65.34
CA GLU A 475 -12.31 -16.66 66.13
C GLU A 475 -12.18 -18.11 65.56
N SER A 476 -11.94 -19.04 66.51
CA SER A 476 -12.27 -20.49 66.51
C SER A 476 -11.42 -21.55 65.76
N ALA A 477 -10.45 -22.09 66.54
CA ALA A 477 -10.39 -23.52 66.93
C ALA A 477 -9.90 -24.65 65.98
N ALA A 478 -8.61 -24.99 66.17
CA ALA A 478 -8.08 -26.32 66.57
C ALA A 478 -7.85 -27.49 65.56
N ARG A 479 -6.82 -28.29 65.90
CA ARG A 479 -6.27 -29.55 65.30
C ARG A 479 -5.48 -29.36 63.99
N GLU A 480 -4.17 -29.62 63.91
CA GLU A 480 -3.37 -30.87 64.13
C GLU A 480 -3.51 -31.88 62.96
N ALA A 481 -2.45 -32.44 62.35
CA ALA A 481 -0.99 -32.22 62.46
C ALA A 481 -0.22 -32.80 61.22
N GLY A 482 1.08 -32.48 61.07
CA GLY A 482 2.01 -32.99 60.03
C GLY A 482 2.01 -32.19 58.71
N ALA A 483 3.10 -31.72 58.09
CA ALA A 483 4.46 -32.28 57.84
C ALA A 483 4.45 -33.44 56.82
N ASP A 484 5.16 -33.46 55.67
CA ASP A 484 6.16 -32.56 55.03
C ASP A 484 6.23 -32.88 53.49
N ASP A 485 6.79 -32.12 52.54
CA ASP A 485 7.06 -30.66 52.39
C ASP A 485 7.46 -30.35 50.89
N ASP A 486 7.74 -29.08 50.59
CA ASP A 486 8.54 -28.48 49.49
C ASP A 486 7.92 -28.16 48.10
N THR A 487 8.36 -27.00 47.59
CA THR A 487 8.28 -26.41 46.23
C THR A 487 7.03 -25.64 45.75
N LEU A 488 7.07 -24.34 46.07
CA LEU A 488 6.89 -23.19 45.16
C LEU A 488 5.49 -22.75 44.68
N VAL A 489 5.06 -21.63 45.28
CA VAL A 489 3.86 -20.82 44.95
C VAL A 489 4.05 -19.97 43.68
N LEU A 490 3.00 -19.84 42.85
CA LEU A 490 2.79 -18.65 42.02
C LEU A 490 1.31 -18.37 41.71
N GLY A 491 0.69 -17.50 42.50
CA GLY A 491 -0.75 -17.21 42.44
C GLY A 491 -1.18 -16.14 41.42
N THR A 492 -2.34 -16.41 40.81
CA THR A 492 -3.48 -15.50 40.51
C THR A 492 -3.26 -14.12 39.85
N GLY A 493 -4.24 -13.58 39.10
CA GLY A 493 -5.52 -14.13 38.64
C GLY A 493 -6.40 -13.06 37.97
N TRP A 494 -6.71 -13.22 36.67
CA TRP A 494 -7.54 -12.29 35.88
C TRP A 494 -8.47 -13.02 34.89
N ALA A 495 -8.84 -14.28 35.19
CA ALA A 495 -9.49 -15.17 34.22
C ALA A 495 -10.46 -16.18 34.87
N ARG A 496 -11.50 -15.70 35.60
CA ARG A 496 -12.62 -16.54 36.07
C ARG A 496 -13.89 -15.72 36.35
N SER A 497 -14.71 -15.51 35.31
CA SER A 497 -16.15 -15.20 35.41
C SER A 497 -16.82 -15.38 34.03
N GLY A 498 -18.10 -15.78 34.00
CA GLY A 498 -18.93 -15.79 32.78
C GLY A 498 -19.10 -17.12 32.02
N ILE A 499 -18.97 -18.27 32.68
CA ILE A 499 -19.29 -19.64 32.20
C ILE A 499 -19.68 -20.46 33.44
N ASP A 500 -20.77 -21.24 33.53
CA ASP A 500 -22.00 -21.37 32.69
C ASP A 500 -23.20 -20.77 33.49
N GLN A 501 -24.43 -20.62 32.98
CA GLN A 501 -25.51 -21.60 32.72
C GLN A 501 -26.76 -20.76 32.28
N ASP A 502 -27.92 -21.22 31.77
CA ASP A 502 -28.48 -22.45 31.16
C ASP A 502 -29.90 -22.07 30.62
N THR A 503 -30.73 -22.89 29.96
CA THR A 503 -30.57 -23.93 28.91
C THR A 503 -31.97 -24.30 28.37
N LEU A 504 -32.05 -24.86 27.15
CA LEU A 504 -33.20 -25.49 26.48
C LEU A 504 -34.38 -24.63 25.97
N GLY A 505 -34.67 -24.84 24.68
CA GLY A 505 -35.86 -24.43 23.94
C GLY A 505 -35.84 -25.10 22.56
N LEU A 506 -36.27 -26.37 22.49
CA LEU A 506 -36.25 -27.17 21.26
C LEU A 506 -37.45 -26.84 20.38
N GLY A 507 -37.20 -26.58 19.09
CA GLY A 507 -38.23 -26.37 18.08
C GLY A 507 -37.62 -26.48 16.68
N VAL A 508 -37.91 -27.57 15.98
CA VAL A 508 -37.41 -27.82 14.62
C VAL A 508 -38.49 -27.46 13.61
N ARG A 509 -38.19 -26.50 12.73
CA ARG A 509 -38.74 -26.42 11.36
C ARG A 509 -37.67 -25.96 10.39
N LEU A 510 -37.66 -26.56 9.20
CA LEU A 510 -36.89 -26.13 8.05
C LEU A 510 -37.87 -25.49 7.06
N ASP A 511 -37.94 -24.16 7.04
CA ASP A 511 -38.81 -23.42 6.11
C ASP A 511 -37.98 -22.63 5.10
N PHE A 512 -38.22 -22.89 3.81
CA PHE A 512 -37.52 -22.30 2.66
C PHE A 512 -38.39 -21.26 1.94
N GLU A 513 -38.92 -20.23 2.60
CA GLU A 513 -39.50 -19.09 1.86
C GLU A 513 -39.40 -17.70 2.54
N HIS A 514 -40.05 -16.68 1.96
CA HIS A 514 -39.83 -15.25 2.20
C HIS A 514 -40.99 -14.61 2.98
N GLN A 515 -40.71 -13.59 3.80
CA GLN A 515 -41.17 -12.19 3.56
C GLN A 515 -40.72 -11.17 4.65
N GLU A 516 -40.99 -9.88 4.40
CA GLU A 516 -40.66 -8.74 5.27
C GLU A 516 -41.87 -8.31 6.13
N ARG A 517 -41.66 -7.99 7.43
CA ARG A 517 -42.59 -7.13 8.21
C ARG A 517 -41.89 -6.40 9.36
N ARG A 518 -42.61 -5.47 10.01
CA ARG A 518 -42.08 -4.47 10.97
C ARG A 518 -42.07 -4.97 12.42
N PRO A 519 -41.27 -4.36 13.33
CA PRO A 519 -41.17 -4.80 14.72
C PRO A 519 -42.33 -4.30 15.59
N CYS A 520 -42.73 -5.14 16.56
CA CYS A 520 -43.61 -4.80 17.68
C CYS A 520 -42.90 -5.20 19.00
N LEU A 521 -43.21 -4.50 20.09
CA LEU A 521 -42.76 -4.84 21.44
C LEU A 521 -43.66 -5.94 22.04
N PRO A 522 -43.11 -6.76 22.95
CA PRO A 522 -43.85 -7.20 24.13
C PRO A 522 -43.31 -6.57 25.42
N LEU A 523 -44.19 -6.45 26.41
CA LEU A 523 -43.87 -6.20 27.81
C LEU A 523 -43.85 -7.51 28.60
N ASP A 524 -43.30 -7.41 29.81
CA ASP A 524 -43.44 -8.25 31.00
C ASP A 524 -44.43 -9.44 30.98
N ALA A 525 -43.91 -10.62 31.32
CA ALA A 525 -44.62 -11.61 32.14
C ALA A 525 -43.58 -12.55 32.79
N GLY A 526 -43.79 -12.90 34.07
CA GLY A 526 -43.00 -13.92 34.76
C GLY A 526 -43.91 -14.75 35.64
N ALA A 527 -43.78 -16.08 35.55
CA ALA A 527 -44.37 -17.02 36.49
C ALA A 527 -43.58 -18.34 36.53
N GLU A 528 -43.44 -18.82 37.75
CA GLU A 528 -43.11 -20.15 38.29
C GLU A 528 -43.05 -21.37 37.34
N ARG A 529 -42.14 -22.31 37.67
CA ARG A 529 -42.20 -23.72 37.27
C ARG A 529 -42.09 -24.62 38.50
N ALA A 530 -43.15 -25.36 38.80
CA ALA A 530 -43.14 -26.45 39.76
C ALA A 530 -42.68 -27.78 39.12
N ALA A 531 -42.54 -28.83 39.95
CA ALA A 531 -41.90 -30.10 39.59
C ALA A 531 -42.73 -31.02 38.66
N ALA A 532 -42.07 -32.04 38.10
CA ALA A 532 -42.68 -33.10 37.29
C ALA A 532 -42.37 -34.51 37.84
N PRO A 533 -43.36 -35.41 37.93
CA PRO A 533 -43.20 -36.87 38.07
C PRO A 533 -43.45 -37.62 36.73
N PRO A 534 -43.25 -38.97 36.64
CA PRO A 534 -42.64 -39.58 35.44
C PRO A 534 -43.58 -40.29 34.42
N ALA A 535 -42.95 -40.97 33.45
CA ALA A 535 -43.54 -41.45 32.19
C ALA A 535 -44.24 -42.81 32.21
N ALA A 536 -44.99 -43.09 31.13
CA ALA A 536 -45.60 -44.36 30.75
C ALA A 536 -45.39 -44.64 29.24
N PRO A 537 -45.48 -45.91 28.76
CA PRO A 537 -45.03 -46.32 27.42
C PRO A 537 -45.98 -45.97 26.26
N PRO A 538 -45.53 -46.06 24.98
CA PRO A 538 -46.24 -45.45 23.85
C PRO A 538 -47.44 -46.27 23.32
N VAL A 539 -48.54 -45.57 23.04
CA VAL A 539 -49.68 -46.08 22.28
C VAL A 539 -49.58 -45.62 20.83
N VAL A 540 -49.69 -46.55 19.88
CA VAL A 540 -49.74 -46.23 18.44
C VAL A 540 -51.10 -45.63 18.10
N ALA A 541 -51.11 -44.35 17.68
CA ALA A 541 -52.30 -43.65 17.21
C ALA A 541 -52.13 -43.21 15.75
N ARG A 542 -53.23 -43.22 14.99
CA ARG A 542 -53.26 -42.92 13.54
C ARG A 542 -52.82 -41.50 13.21
N GLU A 543 -52.24 -41.33 12.03
CA GLU A 543 -51.95 -40.03 11.43
C GLU A 543 -53.22 -39.14 11.34
N PRO A 544 -53.18 -37.91 11.87
CA PRO A 544 -54.17 -36.90 11.54
C PRO A 544 -53.95 -36.42 10.10
N ARG A 545 -54.97 -36.48 9.25
CA ARG A 545 -54.92 -35.88 7.90
C ARG A 545 -54.55 -34.40 7.98
N GLU A 546 -53.59 -33.98 7.18
CA GLU A 546 -53.24 -32.56 7.05
C GLU A 546 -54.46 -31.74 6.58
N PRO A 547 -54.75 -30.57 7.19
CA PRO A 547 -55.71 -29.63 6.64
C PRO A 547 -55.12 -29.03 5.35
N LYS A 548 -55.81 -29.20 4.22
CA LYS A 548 -55.40 -28.57 2.94
C LYS A 548 -55.27 -27.06 3.12
N GLU A 549 -54.07 -26.54 2.92
CA GLU A 549 -53.82 -25.10 2.99
C GLU A 549 -54.70 -24.32 1.98
N PRO A 550 -55.25 -23.17 2.38
CA PRO A 550 -55.96 -22.31 1.45
C PRO A 550 -54.94 -21.71 0.46
N LYS A 551 -55.00 -22.15 -0.80
CA LYS A 551 -54.12 -21.64 -1.87
C LYS A 551 -54.13 -20.11 -1.91
N GLU A 552 -53.00 -19.49 -1.60
CA GLU A 552 -52.88 -18.03 -1.63
C GLU A 552 -53.29 -17.46 -3.01
N PRO A 553 -54.04 -16.34 -3.03
CA PRO A 553 -54.40 -15.69 -4.28
C PRO A 553 -53.15 -15.07 -4.91
N LYS A 554 -52.61 -15.71 -5.95
CA LYS A 554 -51.42 -15.25 -6.71
C LYS A 554 -51.51 -13.75 -7.03
N GLU A 555 -50.76 -12.92 -6.28
CA GLU A 555 -50.77 -11.46 -6.46
C GLU A 555 -50.42 -11.11 -7.92
N ARG A 556 -51.40 -10.56 -8.64
CA ARG A 556 -51.22 -10.19 -10.04
C ARG A 556 -50.35 -8.94 -10.13
N VAL A 557 -49.03 -9.15 -10.26
CA VAL A 557 -48.02 -8.09 -10.47
C VAL A 557 -48.57 -7.00 -11.42
N PRO A 558 -48.74 -5.74 -10.95
CA PRO A 558 -49.47 -4.71 -11.68
C PRO A 558 -48.95 -4.47 -13.10
N LEU A 559 -49.87 -4.18 -14.04
CA LEU A 559 -49.55 -3.99 -15.46
C LEU A 559 -48.43 -2.96 -15.69
N ARG A 560 -48.45 -1.82 -14.97
CA ARG A 560 -47.38 -0.80 -15.04
C ARG A 560 -46.01 -1.34 -14.63
N THR A 561 -45.94 -2.29 -13.70
CA THR A 561 -44.70 -2.96 -13.29
C THR A 561 -44.22 -3.95 -14.36
N ARG A 562 -45.13 -4.71 -14.98
CA ARG A 562 -44.83 -5.61 -16.11
C ARG A 562 -44.31 -4.83 -17.32
N LEU A 563 -44.96 -3.72 -17.67
CA LEU A 563 -44.53 -2.83 -18.76
C LEU A 563 -43.15 -2.21 -18.48
N ALA A 564 -42.88 -1.79 -17.24
CA ALA A 564 -41.55 -1.30 -16.86
C ALA A 564 -40.47 -2.40 -16.91
N GLN A 565 -40.80 -3.65 -16.61
CA GLN A 565 -39.89 -4.79 -16.76
C GLN A 565 -39.65 -5.12 -18.24
N ALA A 566 -40.70 -5.16 -19.05
CA ALA A 566 -40.63 -5.40 -20.50
C ALA A 566 -39.81 -4.31 -21.22
N GLY A 567 -40.00 -3.04 -20.88
CA GLY A 567 -39.17 -1.94 -21.40
C GLY A 567 -37.69 -2.10 -21.03
N GLY A 568 -37.38 -2.58 -19.83
CA GLY A 568 -36.00 -2.88 -19.43
C GLY A 568 -35.37 -4.01 -20.25
N TRP A 569 -36.13 -5.06 -20.58
CA TRP A 569 -35.70 -6.11 -21.50
C TRP A 569 -35.56 -5.61 -22.94
N ALA A 570 -36.48 -4.79 -23.43
CA ALA A 570 -36.40 -4.20 -24.77
C ALA A 570 -35.16 -3.33 -24.94
N VAL A 571 -34.82 -2.50 -23.93
CA VAL A 571 -33.56 -1.71 -23.93
C VAL A 571 -32.34 -2.62 -23.88
N LEU A 572 -32.36 -3.72 -23.10
CA LEU A 572 -31.25 -4.68 -23.08
C LEU A 572 -31.06 -5.42 -24.42
N LEU A 573 -32.14 -5.82 -25.08
CA LEU A 573 -32.12 -6.44 -26.41
C LEU A 573 -31.63 -5.46 -27.48
N ALA A 574 -32.12 -4.21 -27.46
CA ALA A 574 -31.65 -3.16 -28.36
C ALA A 574 -30.17 -2.82 -28.13
N ALA A 575 -29.72 -2.78 -26.87
CA ALA A 575 -28.33 -2.59 -26.51
C ALA A 575 -27.43 -3.71 -27.08
N LEU A 576 -27.81 -4.98 -26.88
CA LEU A 576 -27.08 -6.13 -27.40
C LEU A 576 -27.07 -6.18 -28.93
N ALA A 577 -28.19 -5.87 -29.59
CA ALA A 577 -28.28 -5.81 -31.05
C ALA A 577 -27.37 -4.72 -31.63
N LEU A 578 -27.43 -3.51 -31.08
CA LEU A 578 -26.55 -2.40 -31.46
C LEU A 578 -25.08 -2.68 -31.12
N TYR A 579 -24.80 -3.43 -30.06
CA TYR A 579 -23.44 -3.81 -29.68
C TYR A 579 -22.83 -4.81 -30.68
N TRP A 580 -23.52 -5.93 -30.92
CA TRP A 580 -22.94 -7.11 -31.57
C TRP A 580 -23.20 -7.25 -33.07
N LEU A 581 -24.31 -6.71 -33.60
CA LEU A 581 -24.60 -6.82 -35.04
C LEU A 581 -23.61 -6.05 -35.93
N PRO A 582 -23.16 -4.82 -35.59
CA PRO A 582 -22.19 -4.09 -36.41
C PRO A 582 -20.81 -4.77 -36.46
N LEU A 583 -20.43 -5.49 -35.40
CA LEU A 583 -19.13 -6.19 -35.31
C LEU A 583 -18.99 -7.32 -36.34
N ARG A 584 -20.10 -7.85 -36.87
CA ARG A 584 -20.08 -8.84 -37.96
C ARG A 584 -19.57 -8.30 -39.29
N GLY A 585 -19.50 -6.97 -39.45
CA GLY A 585 -18.93 -6.29 -40.61
C GLY A 585 -17.49 -5.81 -40.41
N MET A 586 -16.83 -6.20 -39.32
CA MET A 586 -15.42 -5.91 -39.10
C MET A 586 -14.55 -7.08 -39.55
N ASP A 587 -13.46 -6.75 -40.25
CA ASP A 587 -12.42 -7.63 -40.74
C ASP A 587 -11.05 -7.23 -40.17
N ASP A 588 -10.02 -8.06 -40.36
CA ASP A 588 -8.65 -7.75 -39.93
C ASP A 588 -8.16 -6.42 -40.51
N ALA A 589 -8.46 -6.13 -41.79
CA ALA A 589 -8.14 -4.85 -42.43
C ALA A 589 -8.83 -3.64 -41.79
N SER A 590 -9.90 -3.83 -41.01
CA SER A 590 -10.51 -2.78 -40.16
C SER A 590 -9.88 -2.67 -38.78
N LEU A 591 -9.29 -3.74 -38.25
CA LEU A 591 -8.48 -3.72 -37.03
C LEU A 591 -7.10 -3.07 -37.29
N ASP A 592 -6.51 -3.27 -38.47
CA ASP A 592 -5.21 -2.65 -38.81
C ASP A 592 -5.28 -1.13 -39.10
N ARG A 593 -6.48 -0.53 -39.00
CA ARG A 593 -6.67 0.95 -39.01
C ARG A 593 -6.70 1.58 -37.60
N MET A 594 -6.37 0.84 -36.55
CA MET A 594 -6.27 1.38 -35.19
C MET A 594 -5.17 2.43 -35.06
N ASN A 595 -5.47 3.52 -34.33
CA ASN A 595 -4.49 4.52 -33.89
C ASN A 595 -4.13 4.31 -32.39
N GLY A 596 -3.35 5.22 -31.77
CA GLY A 596 -2.92 5.10 -30.37
C GLY A 596 -4.03 5.10 -29.30
N LEU A 597 -5.31 5.32 -29.67
CA LEU A 597 -6.45 5.04 -28.79
C LEU A 597 -6.85 3.54 -28.77
N GLY A 598 -6.22 2.71 -29.62
CA GLY A 598 -6.48 1.29 -29.80
C GLY A 598 -7.89 0.99 -30.33
N LEU A 599 -8.49 -0.12 -29.91
CA LEU A 599 -9.70 -0.68 -30.54
C LEU A 599 -10.89 0.30 -30.60
N ILE A 600 -11.02 1.19 -29.61
CA ILE A 600 -12.09 2.20 -29.57
C ILE A 600 -12.07 3.16 -30.78
N SER A 601 -10.93 3.30 -31.47
CA SER A 601 -10.79 4.13 -32.68
C SER A 601 -11.47 3.56 -33.92
N VAL A 602 -11.68 2.23 -33.98
CA VAL A 602 -12.25 1.52 -35.14
C VAL A 602 -13.62 0.89 -34.87
N LEU A 603 -14.08 0.86 -33.61
CA LEU A 603 -15.39 0.32 -33.26
C LEU A 603 -16.54 1.15 -33.87
N PRO A 604 -17.54 0.50 -34.50
CA PRO A 604 -18.71 1.19 -35.05
C PRO A 604 -19.43 2.06 -34.00
N HIS A 605 -19.87 3.25 -34.40
CA HIS A 605 -20.62 4.15 -33.50
C HIS A 605 -21.91 3.50 -32.96
N ALA A 606 -22.51 2.57 -33.70
CA ALA A 606 -23.62 1.74 -33.22
C ALA A 606 -23.21 0.84 -32.03
N THR A 607 -22.02 0.23 -32.05
CA THR A 607 -21.48 -0.55 -30.92
C THR A 607 -21.23 0.32 -29.69
N LEU A 608 -20.71 1.55 -29.89
CA LEU A 608 -20.55 2.54 -28.82
C LEU A 608 -21.90 2.98 -28.23
N ALA A 609 -22.94 3.15 -29.07
CA ALA A 609 -24.31 3.40 -28.60
C ALA A 609 -24.90 2.18 -27.85
N GLY A 610 -24.63 0.96 -28.32
CA GLY A 610 -24.95 -0.28 -27.61
C GLY A 610 -24.33 -0.33 -26.22
N ALA A 611 -23.05 0.06 -26.08
CA ALA A 611 -22.36 0.16 -24.80
C ALA A 611 -23.08 1.13 -23.85
N ALA A 612 -23.42 2.33 -24.33
CA ALA A 612 -24.18 3.30 -23.54
C ALA A 612 -25.57 2.77 -23.12
N LEU A 613 -26.23 1.99 -23.98
CA LEU A 613 -27.54 1.40 -23.69
C LEU A 613 -27.48 0.21 -22.72
N LEU A 614 -26.37 -0.55 -22.65
CA LEU A 614 -26.16 -1.56 -21.59
C LEU A 614 -26.15 -0.90 -20.20
N VAL A 615 -25.49 0.26 -20.07
CA VAL A 615 -25.51 1.07 -18.84
C VAL A 615 -26.93 1.54 -18.51
N VAL A 616 -27.69 1.99 -19.52
CA VAL A 616 -29.11 2.38 -19.34
C VAL A 616 -29.96 1.18 -18.90
N ALA A 617 -29.82 0.00 -19.51
CA ALA A 617 -30.56 -1.20 -19.16
C ALA A 617 -30.30 -1.64 -17.70
N PHE A 618 -29.04 -1.65 -17.27
CA PHE A 618 -28.68 -1.99 -15.90
C PHE A 618 -29.23 -0.97 -14.89
N CYS A 619 -29.07 0.32 -15.16
CA CYS A 619 -29.60 1.38 -14.32
C CYS A 619 -31.15 1.45 -14.32
N TRP A 620 -31.81 1.06 -15.40
CA TRP A 620 -33.27 0.87 -15.46
C TRP A 620 -33.70 -0.23 -14.47
N GLY A 621 -32.99 -1.37 -14.47
CA GLY A 621 -33.18 -2.44 -13.48
C GLY A 621 -33.00 -1.98 -12.03
N LEU A 622 -32.01 -1.10 -11.75
CA LEU A 622 -31.84 -0.47 -10.44
C LEU A 622 -32.97 0.54 -10.11
N GLY A 623 -33.54 1.20 -11.12
CA GLY A 623 -34.62 2.16 -11.00
C GLY A 623 -35.98 1.54 -10.66
N LEU A 624 -36.22 0.28 -11.02
CA LEU A 624 -37.43 -0.47 -10.68
C LEU A 624 -37.71 -0.44 -9.16
N ARG A 625 -39.00 -0.40 -8.77
CA ARG A 625 -39.41 -0.33 -7.35
C ARG A 625 -38.87 -1.51 -6.54
N ALA A 626 -39.04 -2.71 -7.06
CA ALA A 626 -38.60 -4.00 -6.52
C ALA A 626 -37.52 -4.65 -7.43
N PRO A 627 -36.64 -5.53 -6.90
CA PRO A 627 -35.53 -6.11 -7.67
C PRO A 627 -35.98 -7.17 -8.68
N HIS A 628 -35.94 -6.86 -9.98
CA HIS A 628 -36.09 -7.87 -11.03
C HIS A 628 -34.76 -8.60 -11.25
N ARG A 629 -34.50 -9.62 -10.41
CA ARG A 629 -33.20 -10.33 -10.32
C ARG A 629 -32.68 -10.78 -11.70
N TRP A 630 -33.54 -11.35 -12.54
CA TRP A 630 -33.17 -11.83 -13.87
C TRP A 630 -32.73 -10.74 -14.86
N LEU A 631 -33.33 -9.54 -14.80
CA LEU A 631 -32.92 -8.42 -15.67
C LEU A 631 -31.57 -7.85 -15.21
N LEU A 632 -31.37 -7.74 -13.89
CA LEU A 632 -30.09 -7.28 -13.33
C LEU A 632 -28.97 -8.29 -13.59
N LEU A 633 -29.25 -9.59 -13.51
CA LEU A 633 -28.31 -10.66 -13.86
C LEU A 633 -28.00 -10.64 -15.36
N ALA A 634 -29.02 -10.62 -16.23
CA ALA A 634 -28.81 -10.59 -17.68
C ALA A 634 -28.05 -9.34 -18.14
N ALA A 635 -28.34 -8.15 -17.59
CA ALA A 635 -27.59 -6.94 -17.91
C ALA A 635 -26.16 -6.94 -17.34
N LEU A 636 -25.92 -7.58 -16.18
CA LEU A 636 -24.57 -7.77 -15.64
C LEU A 636 -23.76 -8.74 -16.52
N LEU A 637 -24.31 -9.90 -16.86
CA LEU A 637 -23.67 -10.89 -17.72
C LEU A 637 -23.44 -10.32 -19.14
N ALA A 638 -24.41 -9.60 -19.70
CA ALA A 638 -24.25 -8.87 -20.95
C ALA A 638 -23.12 -7.83 -20.88
N THR A 639 -22.95 -7.15 -19.74
CA THR A 639 -21.80 -6.24 -19.54
C THR A 639 -20.48 -7.02 -19.58
N VAL A 640 -20.35 -8.13 -18.85
CA VAL A 640 -19.11 -8.95 -18.85
C VAL A 640 -18.81 -9.49 -20.25
N VAL A 641 -19.81 -10.08 -20.93
CA VAL A 641 -19.65 -10.63 -22.29
C VAL A 641 -19.26 -9.54 -23.27
N SER A 642 -19.94 -8.38 -23.27
CA SER A 642 -19.57 -7.25 -24.12
C SER A 642 -18.16 -6.70 -23.85
N LEU A 643 -17.71 -6.65 -22.60
CA LEU A 643 -16.41 -6.04 -22.27
C LEU A 643 -15.20 -6.98 -22.42
N HIS A 644 -15.38 -8.30 -22.27
CA HIS A 644 -14.26 -9.26 -22.26
C HIS A 644 -14.29 -10.29 -23.40
N ALA A 645 -15.39 -10.38 -24.19
CA ALA A 645 -15.48 -11.31 -25.32
C ALA A 645 -15.24 -10.68 -26.71
N VAL A 646 -15.22 -9.35 -26.84
CA VAL A 646 -15.04 -8.67 -28.14
C VAL A 646 -13.75 -9.09 -28.87
N PRO A 647 -12.56 -9.11 -28.22
CA PRO A 647 -11.34 -9.66 -28.80
C PRO A 647 -11.50 -11.10 -29.32
N ALA A 648 -12.15 -11.96 -28.53
CA ALA A 648 -12.36 -13.37 -28.85
C ALA A 648 -13.30 -13.61 -30.06
N VAL A 649 -14.04 -12.58 -30.49
CA VAL A 649 -14.96 -12.60 -31.63
C VAL A 649 -14.38 -11.85 -32.84
N LEU A 650 -13.55 -10.82 -32.63
CA LEU A 650 -12.96 -10.02 -33.71
C LEU A 650 -11.59 -10.52 -34.18
N GLU A 651 -10.77 -11.12 -33.32
CA GLU A 651 -9.35 -11.38 -33.59
C GLU A 651 -9.09 -12.82 -34.05
N ALA A 652 -8.40 -12.96 -35.19
CA ALA A 652 -8.07 -14.24 -35.81
C ALA A 652 -7.24 -15.16 -34.89
N GLN A 653 -6.46 -14.60 -33.96
CA GLN A 653 -5.59 -15.33 -33.04
C GLN A 653 -5.78 -14.89 -31.57
N PRO A 654 -5.43 -15.73 -30.57
CA PRO A 654 -5.41 -15.32 -29.17
C PRO A 654 -4.44 -14.16 -28.89
N ARG A 655 -4.97 -13.09 -28.29
CA ARG A 655 -4.22 -11.91 -27.82
C ARG A 655 -3.24 -12.21 -26.68
N PHE A 656 -2.33 -11.25 -26.45
CA PHE A 656 -1.20 -11.28 -25.52
C PHE A 656 -0.12 -12.32 -25.85
N ALA A 657 1.04 -11.85 -26.31
CA ALA A 657 2.28 -12.62 -26.46
C ALA A 657 2.62 -13.50 -25.22
N THR A 658 2.39 -12.99 -24.01
CA THR A 658 2.60 -13.75 -22.76
C THR A 658 1.68 -14.97 -22.63
N ALA A 659 0.46 -14.94 -23.16
CA ALA A 659 -0.48 -16.06 -23.06
C ALA A 659 0.02 -17.28 -23.86
N TRP A 660 0.65 -17.04 -25.02
CA TRP A 660 1.33 -18.05 -25.82
C TRP A 660 2.49 -18.69 -25.07
N GLN A 661 3.37 -17.88 -24.44
CA GLN A 661 4.41 -18.40 -23.57
C GLN A 661 3.84 -19.23 -22.41
N HIS A 662 2.70 -18.83 -21.83
CA HIS A 662 1.99 -19.61 -20.82
C HIS A 662 1.44 -20.94 -21.33
N ALA A 663 1.08 -21.06 -22.62
CA ALA A 663 0.77 -22.35 -23.24
C ALA A 663 2.03 -23.23 -23.36
N GLY A 664 3.19 -22.65 -23.69
CA GLY A 664 4.46 -23.39 -23.76
C GLY A 664 4.90 -24.03 -22.44
N PHE A 665 4.66 -23.40 -21.29
CA PHE A 665 4.90 -24.07 -19.99
C PHE A 665 4.01 -25.30 -19.80
N VAL A 666 2.78 -25.28 -20.33
CA VAL A 666 1.85 -26.42 -20.27
C VAL A 666 2.29 -27.51 -21.26
N GLU A 667 2.68 -27.14 -22.49
CA GLU A 667 3.29 -28.02 -23.50
C GLU A 667 4.49 -28.77 -22.90
N TYR A 668 5.47 -28.05 -22.37
CA TYR A 668 6.68 -28.65 -21.83
C TYR A 668 6.39 -29.63 -20.68
N ILE A 669 5.46 -29.30 -19.77
CA ILE A 669 5.04 -30.23 -18.71
C ILE A 669 4.34 -31.45 -19.29
N ASP A 670 3.47 -31.29 -20.29
CA ASP A 670 2.73 -32.40 -20.89
C ASP A 670 3.63 -33.37 -21.67
N ARG A 671 4.60 -32.83 -22.41
CA ARG A 671 5.62 -33.53 -23.20
C ARG A 671 6.67 -34.23 -22.33
N THR A 672 7.13 -33.61 -21.25
CA THR A 672 8.30 -34.10 -20.48
C THR A 672 7.99 -34.62 -19.07
N GLY A 673 6.86 -34.22 -18.48
CA GLY A 673 6.54 -34.44 -17.07
C GLY A 673 7.41 -33.63 -16.09
N GLN A 674 8.20 -32.66 -16.56
CA GLN A 674 9.26 -32.00 -15.80
C GLN A 674 9.05 -30.47 -15.70
N THR A 675 9.76 -29.85 -14.75
CA THR A 675 9.93 -28.39 -14.65
C THR A 675 11.42 -28.04 -14.75
N ARG A 676 11.75 -26.83 -15.22
CA ARG A 676 13.14 -26.38 -15.43
C ARG A 676 13.40 -24.97 -14.83
N PRO A 677 13.60 -24.83 -13.51
CA PRO A 677 13.72 -23.52 -12.84
C PRO A 677 14.76 -22.53 -13.38
N TYR A 678 15.73 -23.00 -14.16
CA TYR A 678 16.77 -22.17 -14.78
C TYR A 678 16.36 -21.53 -16.12
N LEU A 679 15.25 -21.94 -16.76
CA LEU A 679 14.80 -21.36 -18.03
C LEU A 679 13.97 -20.08 -17.83
N ASP A 680 13.17 -20.00 -16.77
CA ASP A 680 12.28 -18.87 -16.48
C ASP A 680 11.81 -18.91 -15.01
N ALA A 681 11.69 -17.75 -14.36
CA ALA A 681 11.28 -17.62 -12.97
C ALA A 681 9.94 -18.32 -12.63
N ARG A 682 8.97 -18.39 -13.56
CA ARG A 682 7.67 -19.07 -13.37
C ARG A 682 7.80 -20.54 -13.01
N TRP A 683 8.87 -21.21 -13.42
CA TRP A 683 9.14 -22.59 -13.05
C TRP A 683 9.33 -22.82 -11.54
N SER A 684 9.57 -21.76 -10.75
CA SER A 684 9.56 -21.79 -9.27
C SER A 684 8.15 -21.73 -8.65
N TRP A 685 7.11 -21.52 -9.48
CA TRP A 685 5.69 -21.55 -9.12
C TRP A 685 4.87 -22.37 -10.14
N PRO A 686 5.22 -23.65 -10.37
CA PRO A 686 4.68 -24.44 -11.48
C PRO A 686 3.22 -24.85 -11.30
N GLY A 687 2.60 -24.59 -10.14
CA GLY A 687 1.28 -25.14 -9.77
C GLY A 687 0.13 -24.77 -10.71
N PHE A 688 0.17 -23.59 -11.33
CA PHE A 688 -0.80 -23.22 -12.38
C PHE A 688 -0.61 -24.08 -13.63
N PHE A 689 0.61 -24.11 -14.17
CA PHE A 689 0.93 -24.79 -15.43
C PHE A 689 0.75 -26.32 -15.30
N ALA A 690 1.20 -26.91 -14.20
CA ALA A 690 1.00 -28.33 -13.89
C ALA A 690 -0.49 -28.67 -13.66
N GLY A 691 -1.24 -27.76 -13.03
CA GLY A 691 -2.69 -27.90 -12.85
C GLY A 691 -3.45 -27.87 -14.18
N VAL A 692 -3.07 -26.99 -15.11
CA VAL A 692 -3.65 -26.96 -16.46
C VAL A 692 -3.21 -28.19 -17.26
N ALA A 693 -1.93 -28.57 -17.25
CA ALA A 693 -1.42 -29.76 -17.95
C ALA A 693 -2.18 -31.03 -17.54
N LEU A 694 -2.43 -31.21 -16.24
CA LEU A 694 -3.25 -32.32 -15.74
C LEU A 694 -4.67 -32.31 -16.32
N VAL A 695 -5.30 -31.14 -16.41
CA VAL A 695 -6.66 -31.00 -16.94
C VAL A 695 -6.71 -31.14 -18.46
N THR A 696 -5.75 -30.60 -19.21
CA THR A 696 -5.69 -30.75 -20.67
C THR A 696 -5.45 -32.21 -21.05
N LYS A 697 -4.49 -32.87 -20.40
CA LYS A 697 -4.20 -34.30 -20.61
C LYS A 697 -5.40 -35.19 -20.26
N ALA A 698 -6.09 -34.91 -19.17
CA ALA A 698 -7.31 -35.63 -18.77
C ALA A 698 -8.50 -35.39 -19.71
N CYS A 699 -8.59 -34.23 -20.35
CA CYS A 699 -9.65 -33.87 -21.30
C CYS A 699 -9.29 -34.15 -22.78
N GLY A 700 -8.08 -34.66 -23.07
CA GLY A 700 -7.61 -34.89 -24.45
C GLY A 700 -7.35 -33.61 -25.26
N ILE A 701 -7.11 -32.48 -24.60
CA ILE A 701 -6.91 -31.17 -25.23
C ILE A 701 -5.43 -31.01 -25.62
N THR A 702 -5.15 -31.09 -26.92
CA THR A 702 -3.80 -30.91 -27.50
C THR A 702 -3.52 -29.50 -28.00
N ASP A 703 -4.55 -28.69 -28.26
CA ASP A 703 -4.45 -27.28 -28.63
C ASP A 703 -5.06 -26.38 -27.56
N LEU A 704 -4.28 -25.42 -27.08
CA LEU A 704 -4.70 -24.43 -26.09
C LEU A 704 -5.23 -23.12 -26.70
N THR A 705 -5.13 -22.93 -28.02
CA THR A 705 -5.52 -21.69 -28.73
C THR A 705 -6.93 -21.23 -28.36
N GLN A 706 -7.93 -22.13 -28.39
CA GLN A 706 -9.31 -21.76 -27.98
C GLN A 706 -9.45 -21.51 -26.48
N VAL A 707 -8.62 -22.15 -25.63
CA VAL A 707 -8.60 -21.87 -24.19
C VAL A 707 -8.07 -20.46 -23.93
N LEU A 708 -6.92 -20.09 -24.52
CA LEU A 708 -6.34 -18.74 -24.42
C LEU A 708 -7.32 -17.67 -24.91
N ARG A 709 -7.99 -17.89 -26.05
CA ARG A 709 -8.98 -16.97 -26.64
C ARG A 709 -10.13 -16.65 -25.68
N TRP A 710 -10.73 -17.66 -25.05
CA TRP A 710 -11.96 -17.50 -24.24
C TRP A 710 -11.71 -17.36 -22.74
N TRP A 711 -10.47 -17.56 -22.26
CA TRP A 711 -10.11 -17.48 -20.85
C TRP A 711 -10.50 -16.17 -20.13
N PRO A 712 -10.29 -14.95 -20.71
CA PRO A 712 -10.64 -13.70 -20.03
C PRO A 712 -12.14 -13.63 -19.66
N LEU A 713 -12.99 -14.01 -20.62
CA LEU A 713 -14.44 -14.10 -20.40
C LEU A 713 -14.79 -15.13 -19.32
N ALA A 714 -14.22 -16.34 -19.42
CA ALA A 714 -14.50 -17.43 -18.49
C ALA A 714 -14.12 -17.08 -17.05
N VAL A 715 -12.98 -16.41 -16.85
CA VAL A 715 -12.48 -16.04 -15.52
C VAL A 715 -13.22 -14.84 -14.91
N GLU A 716 -13.59 -13.82 -15.68
CA GLU A 716 -14.43 -12.73 -15.17
C GLU A 716 -15.84 -13.20 -14.80
N LEU A 717 -16.43 -14.11 -15.57
CA LEU A 717 -17.67 -14.79 -15.19
C LEU A 717 -17.50 -15.59 -13.89
N LEU A 718 -16.36 -16.27 -13.72
CA LEU A 718 -16.02 -17.03 -12.52
C LEU A 718 -15.81 -16.13 -11.28
N TYR A 719 -15.24 -14.92 -11.43
CA TYR A 719 -15.09 -13.93 -10.35
C TYR A 719 -16.43 -13.48 -9.75
N LEU A 720 -17.52 -13.45 -10.54
CA LEU A 720 -18.83 -13.03 -10.06
C LEU A 720 -19.36 -13.91 -8.91
N ALA A 721 -19.06 -15.21 -8.89
CA ALA A 721 -19.54 -16.14 -7.87
C ALA A 721 -19.01 -15.81 -6.45
N PRO A 722 -17.68 -15.76 -6.20
CA PRO A 722 -17.14 -15.36 -4.89
C PRO A 722 -17.40 -13.88 -4.57
N LEU A 723 -17.53 -13.00 -5.56
CA LEU A 723 -17.93 -11.61 -5.33
C LEU A 723 -19.37 -11.51 -4.80
N MET A 724 -20.31 -12.23 -5.40
CA MET A 724 -21.70 -12.30 -4.92
C MET A 724 -21.80 -12.99 -3.56
N LEU A 725 -20.92 -13.95 -3.25
CA LEU A 725 -20.77 -14.52 -1.92
C LEU A 725 -20.25 -13.48 -0.90
N LEU A 726 -19.19 -12.74 -1.22
CA LEU A 726 -18.67 -11.63 -0.40
C LEU A 726 -19.76 -10.58 -0.12
N LEU A 727 -20.59 -10.27 -1.11
CA LEU A 727 -21.74 -9.37 -0.95
C LEU A 727 -22.82 -9.91 0.02
N ARG A 728 -22.85 -11.20 0.38
CA ARG A 728 -23.72 -11.72 1.46
C ARG A 728 -23.27 -11.20 2.84
N ALA A 729 -21.97 -11.03 3.06
CA ALA A 729 -21.41 -10.50 4.32
C ALA A 729 -21.69 -8.99 4.55
N VAL A 730 -22.06 -8.26 3.49
CA VAL A 730 -22.17 -6.79 3.50
C VAL A 730 -23.59 -6.34 3.84
N ARG A 731 -23.73 -5.46 4.86
CA ARG A 731 -25.01 -4.85 5.26
C ARG A 731 -25.41 -3.75 4.30
N ALA A 732 -26.17 -4.09 3.27
CA ALA A 732 -26.53 -3.18 2.19
C ALA A 732 -27.88 -3.54 1.56
N ASN A 733 -28.58 -2.54 1.01
CA ASN A 733 -29.77 -2.76 0.19
C ASN A 733 -29.40 -3.44 -1.16
N TRP A 734 -30.39 -4.04 -1.83
CA TRP A 734 -30.14 -4.77 -3.08
C TRP A 734 -29.53 -3.92 -4.20
N ARG A 735 -29.92 -2.64 -4.34
CA ARG A 735 -29.37 -1.74 -5.37
C ARG A 735 -27.88 -1.53 -5.18
N ALA A 736 -27.43 -1.36 -3.92
CA ALA A 736 -26.02 -1.25 -3.59
C ALA A 736 -25.24 -2.56 -3.87
N LYS A 737 -25.83 -3.74 -3.63
CA LYS A 737 -25.16 -5.03 -3.92
C LYS A 737 -25.00 -5.28 -5.42
N TRP A 738 -26.07 -5.11 -6.21
CA TRP A 738 -26.00 -5.21 -7.67
C TRP A 738 -25.09 -4.15 -8.29
N CYS A 739 -25.20 -2.89 -7.85
CA CYS A 739 -24.31 -1.82 -8.29
C CYS A 739 -22.83 -2.11 -7.95
N ALA A 740 -22.53 -2.72 -6.80
CA ALA A 740 -21.16 -3.12 -6.46
C ALA A 740 -20.61 -4.22 -7.38
N ALA A 741 -21.42 -5.24 -7.70
CA ALA A 741 -21.01 -6.32 -8.62
C ALA A 741 -20.72 -5.78 -10.03
N TRP A 742 -21.55 -4.86 -10.52
CA TRP A 742 -21.38 -4.23 -11.83
C TRP A 742 -20.24 -3.21 -11.87
N LEU A 743 -20.04 -2.42 -10.80
CA LEU A 743 -18.87 -1.54 -10.68
C LEU A 743 -17.56 -2.32 -10.62
N PHE A 744 -17.54 -3.55 -10.08
CA PHE A 744 -16.36 -4.40 -10.10
C PHE A 744 -15.98 -4.81 -11.53
N VAL A 745 -16.94 -5.29 -12.33
CA VAL A 745 -16.73 -5.60 -13.77
C VAL A 745 -16.21 -4.37 -14.53
N LEU A 746 -16.80 -3.19 -14.28
CA LEU A 746 -16.32 -1.93 -14.87
C LEU A 746 -14.93 -1.48 -14.38
N CYS A 747 -14.36 -2.12 -13.36
CA CYS A 747 -12.96 -1.95 -12.94
C CYS A 747 -12.00 -2.97 -13.57
N GLY A 748 -12.50 -3.96 -14.31
CA GLY A 748 -11.72 -5.04 -14.96
C GLY A 748 -10.81 -4.59 -16.11
N TRP A 749 -10.70 -3.29 -16.39
CA TRP A 749 -9.88 -2.75 -17.47
C TRP A 749 -8.37 -3.01 -17.30
N VAL A 750 -7.94 -3.52 -16.13
CA VAL A 750 -6.53 -3.74 -15.73
C VAL A 750 -5.78 -4.75 -16.62
N GLY A 751 -6.49 -5.62 -17.34
CA GLY A 751 -5.87 -6.52 -18.32
C GLY A 751 -5.06 -7.68 -17.73
N GLN A 752 -5.30 -8.05 -16.47
CA GLN A 752 -4.67 -9.18 -15.78
C GLN A 752 -5.61 -10.40 -15.69
N ASP A 753 -6.57 -10.45 -16.61
CA ASP A 753 -7.59 -11.48 -16.85
C ASP A 753 -7.17 -12.49 -17.94
N TYR A 754 -6.02 -12.30 -18.59
CA TYR A 754 -5.48 -13.23 -19.59
C TYR A 754 -5.04 -14.59 -19.01
N PHE A 755 -4.85 -15.59 -19.87
CA PHE A 755 -4.39 -16.94 -19.48
C PHE A 755 -3.07 -16.86 -18.70
N SER A 756 -3.17 -16.99 -17.37
CA SER A 756 -2.08 -16.65 -16.46
C SER A 756 -2.30 -17.21 -15.04
N PRO A 757 -1.21 -17.46 -14.30
CA PRO A 757 -1.32 -17.75 -12.86
C PRO A 757 -1.93 -16.58 -12.08
N GLN A 758 -1.60 -15.33 -12.42
CA GLN A 758 -2.17 -14.13 -11.80
C GLN A 758 -3.72 -14.12 -11.83
N SER A 759 -4.35 -14.45 -12.97
CA SER A 759 -5.82 -14.45 -13.11
C SER A 759 -6.51 -15.47 -12.17
N LEU A 760 -6.08 -16.74 -12.19
CA LEU A 760 -6.59 -17.77 -11.27
C LEU A 760 -6.37 -17.38 -9.81
N ASN A 761 -5.27 -16.69 -9.51
CA ASN A 761 -4.97 -16.22 -8.16
C ASN A 761 -5.86 -15.06 -7.69
N VAL A 762 -6.41 -14.24 -8.58
CA VAL A 762 -7.46 -13.26 -8.21
C VAL A 762 -8.74 -13.99 -7.81
N PHE A 763 -9.12 -15.07 -8.51
CA PHE A 763 -10.25 -15.92 -8.09
C PHE A 763 -9.99 -16.55 -6.71
N PHE A 764 -8.80 -17.11 -6.47
CA PHE A 764 -8.40 -17.63 -5.15
C PHE A 764 -8.46 -16.55 -4.05
N TYR A 765 -7.98 -15.33 -4.31
CA TYR A 765 -8.10 -14.20 -3.39
C TYR A 765 -9.57 -13.87 -3.09
N LEU A 766 -10.43 -13.78 -4.11
CA LEU A 766 -11.86 -13.51 -3.96
C LEU A 766 -12.56 -14.59 -3.11
N VAL A 767 -12.33 -15.88 -3.39
CA VAL A 767 -12.86 -17.00 -2.61
C VAL A 767 -12.38 -16.92 -1.16
N PHE A 768 -11.07 -16.73 -0.94
CA PHE A 768 -10.45 -16.65 0.38
C PHE A 768 -11.05 -15.51 1.23
N VAL A 769 -11.13 -14.29 0.70
CA VAL A 769 -11.72 -13.16 1.45
C VAL A 769 -13.23 -13.30 1.62
N ALA A 770 -13.95 -13.91 0.67
CA ALA A 770 -15.37 -14.19 0.79
C ALA A 770 -15.66 -15.19 1.92
N VAL A 771 -14.95 -16.33 1.96
CA VAL A 771 -15.14 -17.35 3.01
C VAL A 771 -14.79 -16.79 4.39
N LEU A 772 -13.67 -16.07 4.51
CA LEU A 772 -13.26 -15.43 5.77
C LEU A 772 -14.29 -14.38 6.24
N LEU A 773 -14.84 -13.58 5.33
CA LEU A 773 -15.77 -12.50 5.67
C LEU A 773 -17.24 -12.92 5.72
N VAL A 774 -17.65 -14.09 5.24
CA VAL A 774 -19.01 -14.60 5.50
C VAL A 774 -19.03 -15.35 6.83
N TRP A 775 -18.18 -16.36 7.02
CA TRP A 775 -18.32 -17.33 8.13
C TRP A 775 -17.31 -17.18 9.27
N PHE A 776 -16.06 -16.77 9.00
CA PHE A 776 -15.00 -16.75 10.03
C PHE A 776 -14.81 -15.39 10.74
N ARG A 777 -15.86 -14.57 10.82
CA ARG A 777 -15.79 -13.28 11.54
C ARG A 777 -15.85 -13.47 13.06
N SER A 778 -15.17 -12.59 13.80
CA SER A 778 -15.32 -12.55 15.26
C SER A 778 -16.75 -12.14 15.63
N PRO A 779 -17.47 -12.82 16.56
CA PRO A 779 -18.84 -12.46 16.98
C PRO A 779 -18.99 -11.08 17.63
N SER A 780 -17.89 -10.36 17.81
CA SER A 780 -17.80 -9.07 18.49
C SER A 780 -18.31 -7.92 17.62
N GLY A 781 -19.60 -7.61 17.73
CA GLY A 781 -20.04 -6.22 17.65
C GLY A 781 -19.24 -5.39 18.65
N ASP A 782 -18.91 -4.14 18.31
CA ASP A 782 -18.08 -3.23 19.12
C ASP A 782 -18.86 -2.92 20.43
N PRO A 783 -18.47 -3.43 21.62
CA PRO A 783 -19.30 -3.29 22.83
C PRO A 783 -19.34 -1.83 23.26
N GLY A 784 -20.52 -1.21 23.24
CA GLY A 784 -20.70 0.24 23.42
C GLY A 784 -20.51 1.09 22.15
N GLY A 785 -20.32 0.46 20.98
CA GLY A 785 -20.15 1.16 19.71
C GLY A 785 -21.41 1.91 19.25
N ARG A 786 -21.36 3.25 19.26
CA ARG A 786 -22.41 4.18 18.75
C ARG A 786 -22.74 4.05 17.24
N ARG A 787 -22.34 2.97 16.56
CA ARG A 787 -22.51 2.78 15.11
C ARG A 787 -22.75 1.33 14.75
N LEU A 788 -23.69 1.11 13.83
CA LEU A 788 -24.01 -0.21 13.31
C LEU A 788 -22.81 -0.78 12.52
N PRO A 789 -22.45 -2.07 12.67
CA PRO A 789 -21.50 -2.73 11.79
C PRO A 789 -21.92 -2.63 10.32
N GLY A 790 -20.95 -2.38 9.43
CA GLY A 790 -21.17 -2.48 7.97
C GLY A 790 -21.32 -3.93 7.50
N GLU A 791 -21.03 -4.86 8.39
CA GLU A 791 -21.12 -6.30 8.25
C GLU A 791 -22.51 -6.83 8.70
N GLU A 792 -23.07 -7.82 7.99
CA GLU A 792 -24.25 -8.60 8.44
C GLU A 792 -23.90 -9.57 9.59
N PRO A 793 -24.85 -10.21 10.28
CA PRO A 793 -24.55 -11.30 11.21
C PRO A 793 -23.76 -12.43 10.54
N VAL A 794 -23.09 -13.26 11.35
CA VAL A 794 -22.47 -14.51 10.89
C VAL A 794 -23.55 -15.58 10.80
N PRO A 795 -23.69 -16.31 9.68
CA PRO A 795 -24.61 -17.44 9.61
C PRO A 795 -24.34 -18.49 10.69
N ALA A 796 -25.39 -19.01 11.31
CA ALA A 796 -25.28 -20.23 12.10
C ALA A 796 -24.98 -21.39 11.13
N ILE A 797 -23.87 -22.09 11.39
CA ILE A 797 -23.43 -23.29 10.67
C ILE A 797 -22.72 -24.23 11.66
N GLY A 798 -22.79 -25.53 11.38
CA GLY A 798 -22.23 -26.62 12.16
C GLY A 798 -20.71 -26.59 12.28
N ARG A 799 -20.17 -27.46 13.14
CA ARG A 799 -18.70 -27.55 13.33
C ARG A 799 -18.01 -28.24 12.17
N GLU A 800 -18.66 -29.24 11.56
CA GLU A 800 -18.20 -29.94 10.35
C GLU A 800 -18.17 -29.01 9.14
N GLU A 801 -19.25 -28.28 8.86
CA GLU A 801 -19.31 -27.26 7.80
C GLU A 801 -18.19 -26.22 7.95
N ARG A 802 -17.91 -25.76 9.18
CA ARG A 802 -16.78 -24.86 9.45
C ARG A 802 -15.43 -25.55 9.26
N GLY A 803 -15.32 -26.85 9.53
CA GLY A 803 -14.13 -27.66 9.25
C GLY A 803 -13.85 -27.74 7.75
N VAL A 804 -14.88 -28.05 6.94
CA VAL A 804 -14.81 -28.06 5.48
C VAL A 804 -14.44 -26.67 4.93
N LEU A 805 -15.08 -25.60 5.40
CA LEU A 805 -14.75 -24.22 5.00
C LEU A 805 -13.32 -23.80 5.40
N LEU A 806 -12.78 -24.32 6.51
CA LEU A 806 -11.36 -24.12 6.86
C LEU A 806 -10.47 -24.90 5.90
N GLY A 807 -10.82 -26.15 5.56
CA GLY A 807 -10.15 -26.96 4.55
C GLY A 807 -10.07 -26.24 3.19
N VAL A 808 -11.17 -25.68 2.72
CA VAL A 808 -11.22 -24.86 1.49
C VAL A 808 -10.31 -23.63 1.60
N VAL A 809 -10.33 -22.90 2.72
CA VAL A 809 -9.45 -21.73 2.94
C VAL A 809 -7.97 -22.11 2.90
N LEU A 810 -7.60 -23.26 3.47
CA LEU A 810 -6.23 -23.76 3.43
C LEU A 810 -5.83 -24.27 2.05
N ALA A 811 -6.69 -25.05 1.39
CA ALA A 811 -6.44 -25.57 0.04
C ALA A 811 -6.27 -24.43 -0.98
N VAL A 812 -7.16 -23.42 -0.96
CA VAL A 812 -7.08 -22.24 -1.85
C VAL A 812 -5.84 -21.39 -1.54
N PHE A 813 -5.42 -21.28 -0.27
CA PHE A 813 -4.19 -20.57 0.07
C PHE A 813 -2.95 -21.34 -0.40
N THR A 814 -2.86 -22.65 -0.15
CA THR A 814 -1.73 -23.48 -0.63
C THR A 814 -1.67 -23.52 -2.15
N ALA A 815 -2.81 -23.67 -2.84
CA ALA A 815 -2.90 -23.59 -4.30
C ALA A 815 -2.38 -22.24 -4.83
N SER A 816 -2.65 -21.13 -4.13
CA SER A 816 -2.07 -19.83 -4.45
C SER A 816 -0.55 -19.81 -4.26
N VAL A 817 -0.05 -20.31 -3.11
CA VAL A 817 1.39 -20.37 -2.76
C VAL A 817 2.21 -21.10 -3.81
N VAL A 818 1.73 -22.24 -4.33
CA VAL A 818 2.46 -23.06 -5.32
C VAL A 818 2.34 -22.54 -6.76
N SER A 819 1.43 -21.60 -7.02
CA SER A 819 1.07 -21.17 -8.38
C SER A 819 1.46 -19.74 -8.72
N HIS A 820 1.71 -18.85 -7.76
CA HIS A 820 2.02 -17.45 -8.10
C HIS A 820 2.77 -16.71 -6.98
N GLN A 821 3.77 -15.93 -7.38
CA GLN A 821 4.70 -15.25 -6.48
C GLN A 821 4.09 -14.14 -5.58
N LEU A 822 3.25 -13.24 -6.11
CA LEU A 822 2.81 -12.05 -5.35
C LEU A 822 1.52 -12.24 -4.52
N THR A 823 0.46 -12.81 -5.12
CA THR A 823 -0.87 -12.94 -4.50
C THR A 823 -0.92 -13.56 -3.09
N PRO A 824 -0.12 -14.61 -2.75
CA PRO A 824 -0.10 -15.15 -1.39
C PRO A 824 0.25 -14.12 -0.32
N PHE A 825 1.13 -13.15 -0.62
CA PHE A 825 1.45 -12.06 0.29
C PHE A 825 0.28 -11.08 0.49
N VAL A 826 -0.52 -10.85 -0.55
CA VAL A 826 -1.74 -10.02 -0.48
C VAL A 826 -2.83 -10.73 0.34
N MET A 827 -3.02 -12.03 0.14
CA MET A 827 -3.91 -12.88 0.96
C MET A 827 -3.47 -12.91 2.43
N LEU A 828 -2.16 -13.11 2.68
CA LEU A 828 -1.55 -13.06 4.01
C LEU A 828 -1.77 -11.69 4.68
N GLY A 829 -1.49 -10.59 3.98
CA GLY A 829 -1.73 -9.24 4.48
C GLY A 829 -3.21 -8.99 4.80
N ALA A 830 -4.13 -9.51 3.98
CA ALA A 830 -5.57 -9.37 4.18
C ALA A 830 -6.04 -10.13 5.43
N VAL A 831 -5.65 -11.39 5.61
CA VAL A 831 -6.02 -12.16 6.82
C VAL A 831 -5.33 -11.61 8.06
N ALA A 832 -4.07 -11.17 7.98
CA ALA A 832 -3.36 -10.53 9.08
C ALA A 832 -4.06 -9.25 9.55
N ALA A 833 -4.41 -8.35 8.63
CA ALA A 833 -5.16 -7.13 8.96
C ALA A 833 -6.56 -7.45 9.51
N LEU A 834 -7.28 -8.41 8.92
CA LEU A 834 -8.58 -8.85 9.46
C LEU A 834 -8.46 -9.43 10.88
N VAL A 835 -7.38 -10.15 11.21
CA VAL A 835 -7.12 -10.63 12.59
C VAL A 835 -6.76 -9.48 13.53
N VAL A 836 -5.84 -8.59 13.15
CA VAL A 836 -5.38 -7.45 13.98
C VAL A 836 -6.53 -6.50 14.33
N TRP A 837 -7.39 -6.16 13.35
CA TRP A 837 -8.59 -5.34 13.58
C TRP A 837 -9.79 -6.12 14.15
N ARG A 838 -9.57 -7.34 14.67
CA ARG A 838 -10.55 -8.22 15.31
C ARG A 838 -11.79 -8.51 14.44
N ARG A 839 -11.60 -8.57 13.12
CA ARG A 839 -12.62 -8.96 12.14
C ARG A 839 -12.59 -10.42 11.74
N CYS A 840 -11.46 -11.13 11.89
CA CYS A 840 -11.36 -12.58 11.71
C CYS A 840 -11.20 -13.31 13.06
N ALA A 841 -11.80 -14.50 13.19
CA ALA A 841 -11.73 -15.38 14.35
C ALA A 841 -10.57 -16.40 14.29
N LEU A 842 -10.05 -16.69 13.09
CA LEU A 842 -8.92 -17.59 12.85
C LEU A 842 -7.58 -16.91 13.16
N ARG A 843 -7.37 -16.57 14.44
CA ARG A 843 -6.23 -15.76 14.91
C ARG A 843 -4.84 -16.37 14.64
N GLY A 844 -4.74 -17.66 14.37
CA GLY A 844 -3.49 -18.34 14.03
C GLY A 844 -3.28 -18.57 12.53
N LEU A 845 -4.32 -18.41 11.70
CA LEU A 845 -4.23 -18.54 10.25
C LEU A 845 -3.17 -17.62 9.62
N PRO A 846 -2.97 -16.35 10.03
CA PRO A 846 -1.86 -15.53 9.50
C PRO A 846 -0.47 -16.14 9.74
N LEU A 847 -0.26 -16.87 10.84
CA LEU A 847 1.03 -17.52 11.11
C LEU A 847 1.21 -18.76 10.23
N LEU A 848 0.17 -19.58 10.06
CA LEU A 848 0.17 -20.73 9.15
C LEU A 848 0.39 -20.30 7.69
N CYS A 849 -0.36 -19.29 7.23
CA CYS A 849 -0.17 -18.68 5.91
C CYS A 849 1.24 -18.10 5.74
N GLY A 850 1.81 -17.46 6.77
CA GLY A 850 3.18 -16.95 6.76
C GLY A 850 4.21 -18.06 6.58
N VAL A 851 4.12 -19.13 7.37
CA VAL A 851 5.03 -20.29 7.31
C VAL A 851 4.94 -20.99 5.95
N LEU A 852 3.73 -21.14 5.38
CA LEU A 852 3.56 -21.72 4.04
C LEU A 852 4.25 -20.87 2.95
N VAL A 853 4.08 -19.54 2.99
CA VAL A 853 4.72 -18.62 2.02
C VAL A 853 6.24 -18.61 2.17
N THR A 854 6.77 -18.41 3.37
CA THR A 854 8.24 -18.35 3.57
C THR A 854 8.90 -19.71 3.40
N GLY A 855 8.16 -20.81 3.65
CA GLY A 855 8.60 -22.18 3.38
C GLY A 855 8.69 -22.46 1.88
N TRP A 856 7.68 -22.07 1.09
CA TRP A 856 7.76 -22.22 -0.36
C TRP A 856 8.91 -21.38 -0.95
N VAL A 857 8.96 -20.08 -0.63
CA VAL A 857 10.01 -19.19 -1.15
C VAL A 857 11.40 -19.66 -0.73
N GLY A 858 11.64 -19.85 0.57
CA GLY A 858 12.98 -20.14 1.10
C GLY A 858 13.51 -21.55 0.82
N PHE A 859 12.66 -22.50 0.43
CA PHE A 859 13.08 -23.85 0.03
C PHE A 859 12.86 -24.09 -1.46
N LEU A 860 11.62 -24.19 -1.92
CA LEU A 860 11.27 -24.63 -3.28
C LEU A 860 11.43 -23.53 -4.35
N GLY A 861 11.55 -22.27 -3.94
CA GLY A 861 11.86 -21.13 -4.81
C GLY A 861 13.35 -20.78 -4.91
N GLU A 862 14.27 -21.63 -4.44
CA GLU A 862 15.72 -21.36 -4.37
C GLU A 862 16.31 -20.87 -5.69
N ALA A 863 16.04 -21.59 -6.79
CA ALA A 863 16.56 -21.29 -8.13
C ALA A 863 16.23 -19.87 -8.62
N TYR A 864 15.14 -19.27 -8.12
CA TYR A 864 14.80 -17.89 -8.43
C TYR A 864 15.51 -16.91 -7.49
N TRP A 865 15.45 -17.11 -6.17
CA TRP A 865 15.95 -16.09 -5.23
C TRP A 865 17.45 -16.06 -5.04
N SER A 866 18.18 -17.16 -5.27
CA SER A 866 19.65 -17.17 -5.17
C SER A 866 20.31 -16.30 -6.25
N GLY A 867 19.73 -16.23 -7.45
CA GLY A 867 20.14 -15.26 -8.48
C GLY A 867 19.61 -13.84 -8.25
N HIS A 868 18.38 -13.70 -7.76
CA HIS A 868 17.62 -12.43 -7.81
C HIS A 868 17.37 -11.78 -6.44
N PHE A 869 18.20 -12.09 -5.43
CA PHE A 869 18.05 -11.59 -4.05
C PHE A 869 17.91 -10.06 -3.97
N ASN A 870 18.72 -9.32 -4.74
CA ASN A 870 18.70 -7.85 -4.77
C ASN A 870 17.44 -7.27 -5.44
N GLU A 871 16.78 -8.00 -6.34
CA GLU A 871 15.52 -7.57 -6.97
C GLU A 871 14.32 -7.85 -6.06
N LEU A 872 14.31 -9.04 -5.44
CA LEU A 872 13.31 -9.45 -4.45
C LEU A 872 13.28 -8.55 -3.21
N PHE A 873 14.45 -8.17 -2.69
CA PHE A 873 14.57 -7.50 -1.39
C PHE A 873 15.07 -6.05 -1.48
N GLY A 874 15.76 -5.64 -2.55
CA GLY A 874 16.22 -4.25 -2.74
C GLY A 874 15.09 -3.24 -2.99
N GLY A 875 13.90 -3.72 -3.38
CA GLY A 875 12.68 -2.90 -3.47
C GLY A 875 12.07 -2.53 -2.10
N LEU A 876 12.48 -3.19 -1.00
CA LEU A 876 11.88 -3.01 0.32
C LEU A 876 12.11 -1.59 0.85
N GLY A 877 11.02 -0.93 1.25
CA GLY A 877 11.05 0.45 1.73
C GLY A 877 11.23 1.51 0.62
N SER A 878 11.50 1.13 -0.63
CA SER A 878 11.66 2.04 -1.78
C SER A 878 10.32 2.57 -2.33
N LEU A 879 9.42 2.99 -1.42
CA LEU A 879 8.06 3.46 -1.73
C LEU A 879 8.02 4.50 -2.86
N GLY A 880 8.97 5.45 -2.86
CA GLY A 880 9.07 6.47 -3.89
C GLY A 880 9.48 5.91 -5.26
N GLY A 881 10.44 4.99 -5.30
CA GLY A 881 10.90 4.34 -6.54
C GLY A 881 9.82 3.42 -7.13
N ASN A 882 9.17 2.62 -6.29
CA ASN A 882 8.12 1.68 -6.68
C ASN A 882 6.87 2.42 -7.22
N VAL A 883 6.48 3.56 -6.62
CA VAL A 883 5.39 4.40 -7.15
C VAL A 883 5.81 5.16 -8.41
N THR A 884 7.05 5.67 -8.48
CA THR A 884 7.55 6.41 -9.65
C THR A 884 7.57 5.50 -10.88
N SER A 885 8.24 4.34 -10.80
CA SER A 885 8.26 3.35 -11.88
C SER A 885 6.86 2.89 -12.30
N SER A 886 5.96 2.66 -11.34
CA SER A 886 4.61 2.16 -11.63
C SER A 886 3.59 3.19 -12.14
N VAL A 887 3.93 4.50 -12.16
CA VAL A 887 2.97 5.55 -12.57
C VAL A 887 3.62 6.58 -13.50
N SER A 888 4.68 7.25 -13.07
CA SER A 888 5.32 8.33 -13.85
C SER A 888 6.54 7.88 -14.66
N GLY A 889 6.94 6.61 -14.56
CA GLY A 889 7.87 5.95 -15.48
C GLY A 889 7.21 5.68 -16.83
N ARG A 890 6.02 5.04 -16.79
CA ARG A 890 5.27 4.57 -17.98
C ARG A 890 4.55 5.66 -18.79
N ILE A 891 4.67 6.94 -18.45
CA ILE A 891 4.01 8.07 -19.15
C ILE A 891 5.09 9.03 -19.69
N LYS A 892 6.01 8.49 -20.48
CA LYS A 892 7.16 9.17 -21.10
C LYS A 892 7.55 8.41 -22.37
N GLY A 893 7.84 9.13 -23.46
CA GLY A 893 7.99 8.52 -24.78
C GLY A 893 6.62 8.17 -25.40
N GLY A 894 6.60 7.85 -26.70
CA GLY A 894 5.40 7.35 -27.38
C GLY A 894 4.41 8.41 -27.89
N ASP A 895 3.32 7.93 -28.48
CA ASP A 895 2.27 8.70 -29.16
C ASP A 895 1.38 9.50 -28.17
N ASP A 896 1.11 10.77 -28.50
CA ASP A 896 0.20 11.67 -27.78
C ASP A 896 -1.18 11.04 -27.56
N LEU A 897 -1.70 10.26 -28.51
CA LEU A 897 -2.99 9.55 -28.33
C LEU A 897 -2.87 8.41 -27.31
N HIS A 898 -1.75 7.67 -27.31
CA HIS A 898 -1.51 6.62 -26.32
C HIS A 898 -1.34 7.19 -24.90
N HIS A 899 -0.81 8.41 -24.75
CA HIS A 899 -0.77 9.09 -23.44
C HIS A 899 -2.18 9.28 -22.87
N VAL A 900 -3.20 9.52 -23.70
CA VAL A 900 -4.60 9.64 -23.25
C VAL A 900 -5.10 8.33 -22.64
N VAL A 901 -4.73 7.17 -23.19
CA VAL A 901 -5.03 5.84 -22.60
C VAL A 901 -4.39 5.72 -21.21
N LEU A 902 -3.11 6.08 -21.09
CA LEU A 902 -2.35 5.97 -19.84
C LEU A 902 -2.91 6.91 -18.75
N TYR A 903 -3.25 8.15 -19.10
CA TYR A 903 -3.94 9.05 -18.18
C TYR A 903 -5.34 8.56 -17.81
N ALA A 904 -6.09 7.97 -18.75
CA ALA A 904 -7.41 7.39 -18.47
C ALA A 904 -7.31 6.25 -17.43
N ARG A 905 -6.35 5.33 -17.57
CA ARG A 905 -6.05 4.27 -16.58
C ARG A 905 -5.87 4.84 -15.17
N VAL A 906 -5.02 5.86 -15.03
CA VAL A 906 -4.77 6.54 -13.74
C VAL A 906 -6.04 7.22 -13.19
N LEU A 907 -6.79 7.92 -14.05
CA LEU A 907 -8.02 8.62 -13.66
C LEU A 907 -9.15 7.67 -13.25
N LEU A 908 -9.27 6.50 -13.88
CA LEU A 908 -10.28 5.49 -13.54
C LEU A 908 -9.97 4.81 -12.21
N ALA A 909 -8.69 4.46 -11.96
CA ALA A 909 -8.26 3.93 -10.67
C ALA A 909 -8.50 4.95 -9.54
N ALA A 910 -8.00 6.18 -9.70
CA ALA A 910 -8.14 7.25 -8.73
C ALA A 910 -9.61 7.66 -8.51
N GLY A 911 -10.41 7.73 -9.58
CA GLY A 911 -11.83 8.04 -9.54
C GLY A 911 -12.65 7.00 -8.80
N THR A 912 -12.40 5.71 -9.05
CA THR A 912 -13.03 4.59 -8.33
C THR A 912 -12.70 4.62 -6.84
N LEU A 913 -11.43 4.83 -6.48
CA LEU A 913 -11.00 4.95 -5.08
C LEU A 913 -11.57 6.21 -4.40
N ALA A 914 -11.70 7.32 -5.12
CA ALA A 914 -12.33 8.54 -4.62
C ALA A 914 -13.85 8.37 -4.40
N LEU A 915 -14.55 7.68 -5.30
CA LEU A 915 -15.94 7.26 -5.12
C LEU A 915 -16.08 6.34 -3.89
N GLY A 916 -15.18 5.36 -3.73
CA GLY A 916 -15.11 4.51 -2.54
C GLY A 916 -14.93 5.32 -1.24
N GLY A 917 -13.99 6.26 -1.22
CA GLY A 917 -13.78 7.18 -0.10
C GLY A 917 -15.02 8.05 0.20
N PHE A 918 -15.71 8.54 -0.83
CA PHE A 918 -16.95 9.31 -0.66
C PHE A 918 -18.11 8.45 -0.15
N GLY A 919 -18.27 7.21 -0.66
CA GLY A 919 -19.27 6.26 -0.18
C GLY A 919 -19.04 5.85 1.27
N LEU A 920 -17.79 5.60 1.66
CA LEU A 920 -17.40 5.40 3.07
C LEU A 920 -17.76 6.61 3.94
N LEU A 921 -17.58 7.85 3.45
CA LEU A 921 -18.02 9.05 4.15
C LEU A 921 -19.55 9.14 4.25
N ARG A 922 -20.31 8.73 3.22
CA ARG A 922 -21.77 8.65 3.27
C ARG A 922 -22.26 7.59 4.27
N ARG A 923 -21.66 6.39 4.30
CA ARG A 923 -21.94 5.32 5.29
C ARG A 923 -21.64 5.77 6.71
N ARG A 924 -20.48 6.40 6.92
CA ARG A 924 -20.07 6.96 8.22
C ARG A 924 -20.98 8.10 8.71
N ARG A 925 -21.69 8.80 7.81
CA ARG A 925 -22.76 9.76 8.14
C ARG A 925 -24.10 9.07 8.41
N ALA A 926 -24.39 7.95 7.75
CA ALA A 926 -25.57 7.12 7.97
C ALA A 926 -25.48 6.24 9.25
N GLY A 927 -24.48 6.47 10.12
CA GLY A 927 -24.31 5.72 11.37
C GLY A 927 -23.66 4.34 11.23
N ILE A 928 -23.13 3.98 10.04
CA ILE A 928 -22.59 2.66 9.74
C ILE A 928 -21.05 2.66 9.75
N SER A 929 -20.42 1.52 10.06
CA SER A 929 -18.98 1.36 10.23
C SER A 929 -18.42 0.17 9.42
N ASP A 930 -18.23 0.37 8.12
CA ASP A 930 -17.55 -0.56 7.21
C ASP A 930 -16.04 -0.66 7.52
N ARG A 931 -15.64 -1.61 8.39
CA ARG A 931 -14.22 -1.85 8.70
C ARG A 931 -13.60 -2.86 7.74
N SER A 932 -14.26 -3.99 7.50
CA SER A 932 -13.71 -5.06 6.66
C SER A 932 -13.46 -4.64 5.21
N LEU A 933 -14.40 -3.89 4.60
CA LEU A 933 -14.23 -3.37 3.22
C LEU A 933 -13.07 -2.37 3.12
N LEU A 934 -12.87 -1.53 4.14
CA LEU A 934 -11.75 -0.59 4.19
C LEU A 934 -10.39 -1.31 4.30
N ILE A 935 -10.36 -2.47 4.95
CA ILE A 935 -9.16 -3.32 5.01
C ILE A 935 -8.86 -3.88 3.62
N LEU A 936 -9.85 -4.47 2.93
CA LEU A 936 -9.67 -4.99 1.56
C LEU A 936 -9.19 -3.90 0.57
N SER A 937 -9.69 -2.67 0.67
CA SER A 937 -9.26 -1.57 -0.20
C SER A 937 -7.90 -0.96 0.13
N LEU A 938 -7.34 -1.17 1.33
CA LEU A 938 -6.10 -0.52 1.76
C LEU A 938 -4.91 -1.47 1.93
N VAL A 939 -5.15 -2.74 2.25
CA VAL A 939 -4.07 -3.75 2.38
C VAL A 939 -3.22 -3.87 1.11
N PRO A 940 -3.78 -3.89 -0.12
CA PRO A 940 -2.98 -4.00 -1.34
C PRO A 940 -1.90 -2.92 -1.47
N PHE A 941 -2.15 -1.69 -1.01
CA PHE A 941 -1.18 -0.59 -1.04
C PHE A 941 0.10 -0.85 -0.24
N LEU A 942 0.14 -1.86 0.64
CA LEU A 942 1.37 -2.32 1.29
C LEU A 942 2.36 -2.94 0.29
N GLY A 943 1.90 -3.42 -0.87
CA GLY A 943 2.75 -3.96 -1.94
C GLY A 943 3.78 -2.96 -2.49
N PHE A 944 3.44 -1.67 -2.53
CA PHE A 944 4.41 -0.61 -2.87
C PHE A 944 5.59 -0.53 -1.89
N GLY A 945 5.44 -1.02 -0.66
CA GLY A 945 6.52 -1.10 0.33
C GLY A 945 7.40 -2.34 0.17
N MET A 946 7.01 -3.30 -0.69
CA MET A 946 7.71 -4.56 -0.92
C MET A 946 8.61 -4.49 -2.15
N GLN A 947 8.05 -4.24 -3.34
CA GLN A 947 8.78 -4.26 -4.60
C GLN A 947 8.07 -3.44 -5.69
N SER A 948 8.77 -3.13 -6.80
CA SER A 948 8.17 -2.46 -7.98
C SER A 948 7.44 -3.42 -8.91
N TYR A 949 7.88 -4.69 -9.00
CA TYR A 949 7.30 -5.71 -9.89
C TYR A 949 7.16 -5.22 -11.34
N GLY A 950 8.28 -4.91 -12.02
CA GLY A 950 8.30 -4.39 -13.40
C GLY A 950 7.53 -3.08 -13.62
N GLY A 951 7.26 -2.30 -12.56
CA GLY A 951 6.36 -1.15 -12.63
C GLY A 951 4.87 -1.52 -12.79
N GLU A 952 4.47 -2.77 -12.59
CA GLU A 952 3.05 -3.17 -12.57
C GLU A 952 2.40 -3.02 -11.19
N MET A 953 3.16 -2.74 -10.12
CA MET A 953 2.63 -2.74 -8.76
C MET A 953 1.40 -1.83 -8.62
N ALA A 954 1.33 -0.68 -9.29
CA ALA A 954 0.14 0.17 -9.26
C ALA A 954 -1.13 -0.49 -9.84
N LEU A 955 -0.99 -1.26 -10.94
CA LEU A 955 -2.09 -2.01 -11.55
C LEU A 955 -2.54 -3.15 -10.63
N ARG A 956 -1.59 -3.93 -10.11
CA ARG A 956 -1.87 -5.06 -9.20
C ARG A 956 -2.44 -4.60 -7.85
N VAL A 957 -2.00 -3.46 -7.32
CA VAL A 957 -2.61 -2.79 -6.14
C VAL A 957 -4.07 -2.44 -6.40
N PHE A 958 -4.39 -1.84 -7.55
CA PHE A 958 -5.78 -1.50 -7.89
C PHE A 958 -6.65 -2.76 -8.07
N LEU A 959 -6.14 -3.77 -8.78
CA LEU A 959 -6.79 -5.07 -9.01
C LEU A 959 -7.25 -5.71 -7.69
N PHE A 960 -6.36 -5.87 -6.71
CA PHE A 960 -6.71 -6.47 -5.41
C PHE A 960 -7.55 -5.54 -4.50
N ALA A 961 -7.47 -4.22 -4.68
CA ALA A 961 -8.28 -3.26 -3.95
C ALA A 961 -9.72 -3.15 -4.49
N SER A 962 -9.92 -3.51 -5.77
CA SER A 962 -11.18 -3.36 -6.51
C SER A 962 -12.40 -4.02 -5.84
N PRO A 963 -12.36 -5.21 -5.20
CA PRO A 963 -13.56 -5.81 -4.61
C PRO A 963 -14.06 -5.03 -3.39
N GLY A 964 -13.15 -4.47 -2.59
CA GLY A 964 -13.51 -3.54 -1.52
C GLY A 964 -13.93 -2.18 -2.07
N ALA A 965 -13.23 -1.68 -3.09
CA ALA A 965 -13.42 -0.34 -3.62
C ALA A 965 -14.76 -0.20 -4.35
N ALA A 966 -15.15 -1.17 -5.18
CA ALA A 966 -16.43 -1.20 -5.90
C ALA A 966 -17.63 -1.23 -4.94
N VAL A 967 -17.55 -2.00 -3.84
CA VAL A 967 -18.60 -2.02 -2.80
C VAL A 967 -18.69 -0.68 -2.07
N LEU A 968 -17.56 -0.07 -1.72
CA LEU A 968 -17.54 1.27 -1.14
C LEU A 968 -18.03 2.33 -2.14
N ALA A 969 -17.73 2.20 -3.43
CA ALA A 969 -18.19 3.10 -4.49
C ALA A 969 -19.70 2.97 -4.74
N ALA A 970 -20.29 1.78 -4.66
CA ALA A 970 -21.75 1.62 -4.69
C ALA A 970 -22.45 2.37 -3.53
N PHE A 971 -21.79 2.52 -2.38
CA PHE A 971 -22.27 3.37 -1.29
C PHE A 971 -22.13 4.88 -1.55
N ALA A 972 -21.36 5.31 -2.56
CA ALA A 972 -21.39 6.70 -3.05
C ALA A 972 -22.79 7.06 -3.57
N PHE A 973 -23.52 6.09 -4.11
CA PHE A 973 -24.87 6.24 -4.65
C PHE A 973 -25.95 5.81 -3.64
N PHE A 974 -25.83 4.60 -3.08
CA PHE A 974 -26.85 3.93 -2.27
C PHE A 974 -26.39 3.62 -0.81
N PRO A 975 -26.01 4.62 0.01
CA PRO A 975 -25.38 4.39 1.33
C PRO A 975 -26.31 3.84 2.44
N ARG A 976 -27.62 3.84 2.23
CA ARG A 976 -28.63 3.61 3.29
C ARG A 976 -29.13 2.17 3.33
N VAL A 977 -29.40 1.68 4.53
CA VAL A 977 -30.14 0.45 4.83
C VAL A 977 -31.64 0.71 4.58
N PRO A 978 -32.49 -0.30 4.21
CA PRO A 978 -33.77 -0.08 3.54
C PRO A 978 -34.78 0.89 4.21
N ALA A 979 -34.75 1.07 5.53
CA ALA A 979 -35.73 1.90 6.25
C ALA A 979 -35.63 3.43 6.01
N ALA A 980 -34.53 3.96 5.46
CA ALA A 980 -34.25 5.40 5.45
C ALA A 980 -34.66 6.12 4.15
N SER A 981 -35.89 6.62 4.10
CA SER A 981 -36.53 7.31 2.96
C SER A 981 -35.68 8.40 2.30
N GLY A 982 -35.40 8.25 1.01
CA GLY A 982 -34.69 9.22 0.18
C GLY A 982 -34.97 8.97 -1.30
N ARG A 983 -34.92 10.01 -2.14
CA ARG A 983 -35.25 9.96 -3.57
C ARG A 983 -34.35 8.94 -4.29
N PRO A 984 -34.83 7.74 -4.69
CA PRO A 984 -33.97 6.66 -5.19
C PRO A 984 -33.44 6.94 -6.59
N TRP A 985 -34.19 7.72 -7.38
CA TRP A 985 -33.82 8.13 -8.73
C TRP A 985 -32.51 8.93 -8.77
N LEU A 986 -32.21 9.74 -7.75
CA LEU A 986 -30.93 10.47 -7.67
C LEU A 986 -29.72 9.54 -7.49
N GLY A 987 -29.89 8.42 -6.77
CA GLY A 987 -28.85 7.39 -6.67
C GLY A 987 -28.68 6.65 -7.99
N THR A 988 -29.79 6.34 -8.66
CA THR A 988 -29.80 5.65 -9.96
C THR A 988 -29.20 6.51 -11.07
N LEU A 989 -29.53 7.81 -11.13
CA LEU A 989 -28.95 8.76 -12.08
C LEU A 989 -27.45 8.98 -11.85
N ALA A 990 -27.01 9.03 -10.58
CA ALA A 990 -25.58 9.13 -10.28
C ALA A 990 -24.81 7.84 -10.63
N ALA A 991 -25.44 6.66 -10.45
CA ALA A 991 -24.89 5.39 -10.91
C ALA A 991 -24.86 5.27 -12.44
N LEU A 992 -25.86 5.83 -13.15
CA LEU A 992 -25.89 5.92 -14.61
C LEU A 992 -24.71 6.77 -15.12
N VAL A 993 -24.55 8.00 -14.61
CA VAL A 993 -23.44 8.89 -15.02
C VAL A 993 -22.07 8.27 -14.72
N ALA A 994 -21.90 7.67 -13.53
CA ALA A 994 -20.66 6.97 -13.20
C ALA A 994 -20.43 5.74 -14.09
N GLY A 995 -21.47 4.98 -14.42
CA GLY A 995 -21.41 3.83 -15.32
C GLY A 995 -21.07 4.20 -16.75
N GLN A 996 -21.56 5.33 -17.28
CA GLN A 996 -21.16 5.83 -18.60
C GLN A 996 -19.67 6.21 -18.62
N VAL A 997 -19.20 6.96 -17.61
CA VAL A 997 -17.78 7.33 -17.50
C VAL A 997 -16.89 6.10 -17.36
N LEU A 998 -17.33 5.09 -16.58
CA LEU A 998 -16.57 3.87 -16.38
C LEU A 998 -16.61 2.92 -17.59
N ILE A 999 -17.72 2.81 -18.34
CA ILE A 999 -17.77 1.92 -19.51
C ILE A 999 -16.93 2.47 -20.67
N PHE A 1000 -17.07 3.75 -21.03
CA PHE A 1000 -16.24 4.37 -22.06
C PHE A 1000 -14.77 4.48 -21.62
N GLY A 1001 -14.55 4.73 -20.33
CA GLY A 1001 -13.23 4.62 -19.71
C GLY A 1001 -12.64 3.21 -19.83
N PHE A 1002 -13.43 2.16 -19.62
CA PHE A 1002 -13.00 0.78 -19.83
C PHE A 1002 -12.61 0.54 -21.28
N LEU A 1003 -13.45 0.91 -22.27
CA LEU A 1003 -13.14 0.65 -23.69
C LEU A 1003 -11.79 1.27 -24.09
N LEU A 1004 -11.51 2.49 -23.62
CA LEU A 1004 -10.24 3.19 -23.84
C LEU A 1004 -9.07 2.56 -23.04
N ALA A 1005 -9.27 2.27 -21.75
CA ALA A 1005 -8.20 1.81 -20.86
C ALA A 1005 -7.83 0.32 -21.02
N ARG A 1006 -8.78 -0.53 -21.43
CA ARG A 1006 -8.58 -1.97 -21.64
C ARG A 1006 -8.00 -2.29 -23.02
N TRP A 1007 -8.40 -1.54 -24.04
CA TRP A 1007 -8.07 -1.81 -25.45
C TRP A 1007 -7.19 -0.74 -26.11
N GLY A 1008 -6.73 0.28 -25.39
CA GLY A 1008 -5.79 1.26 -25.96
C GLY A 1008 -4.36 0.74 -26.22
N ASN A 1009 -4.09 -0.54 -25.94
CA ASN A 1009 -2.86 -1.26 -26.31
C ASN A 1009 -3.06 -2.16 -27.56
N GLU A 1010 -4.26 -2.24 -28.14
CA GLU A 1010 -4.64 -3.37 -28.99
C GLU A 1010 -3.81 -3.52 -30.27
N GLY A 1011 -3.21 -2.43 -30.77
CA GLY A 1011 -2.35 -2.50 -31.97
C GLY A 1011 -1.14 -3.43 -31.82
N PHE A 1012 -0.60 -3.54 -30.60
CA PHE A 1012 0.53 -4.41 -30.25
C PHE A 1012 0.16 -5.62 -29.35
N GLU A 1013 -1.01 -5.61 -28.68
CA GLU A 1013 -1.49 -6.78 -27.92
C GLU A 1013 -2.20 -7.83 -28.80
N ARG A 1014 -2.78 -7.43 -29.94
CA ARG A 1014 -3.34 -8.33 -30.97
C ARG A 1014 -2.20 -9.05 -31.70
N VAL A 1015 -2.20 -10.38 -31.58
CA VAL A 1015 -1.37 -11.28 -32.39
C VAL A 1015 -2.06 -11.50 -33.73
N ARG A 1016 -1.30 -11.52 -34.83
CA ARG A 1016 -1.81 -11.76 -36.19
C ARG A 1016 -1.34 -13.11 -36.74
N THR A 1017 -2.02 -13.60 -37.77
CA THR A 1017 -1.79 -14.94 -38.31
C THR A 1017 -0.40 -15.10 -38.92
N GLY A 1018 0.15 -14.09 -39.59
CA GLY A 1018 1.51 -14.13 -40.11
C GLY A 1018 2.59 -14.20 -39.02
N GLU A 1019 2.33 -13.62 -37.85
CA GLU A 1019 3.24 -13.68 -36.70
C GLU A 1019 3.27 -15.08 -36.07
N VAL A 1020 2.11 -15.77 -36.07
CA VAL A 1020 2.03 -17.19 -35.68
C VAL A 1020 2.74 -18.08 -36.70
N ALA A 1021 2.50 -17.86 -38.00
CA ALA A 1021 3.14 -18.62 -39.08
C ALA A 1021 4.68 -18.45 -39.07
N ALA A 1022 5.19 -17.25 -38.78
CA ALA A 1022 6.62 -16.99 -38.63
C ALA A 1022 7.23 -17.73 -37.43
N MET A 1023 6.52 -17.83 -36.31
CA MET A 1023 6.97 -18.61 -35.16
C MET A 1023 6.87 -20.12 -35.39
N ASP A 1024 5.82 -20.62 -36.04
CA ASP A 1024 5.72 -22.03 -36.43
C ASP A 1024 6.79 -22.42 -37.46
N TRP A 1025 7.20 -21.51 -38.33
CA TRP A 1025 8.39 -21.70 -39.17
C TRP A 1025 9.67 -21.82 -38.34
N VAL A 1026 9.85 -21.01 -37.29
CA VAL A 1026 11.00 -21.11 -36.37
C VAL A 1026 11.00 -22.44 -35.61
N TYR A 1027 9.85 -22.87 -35.05
CA TYR A 1027 9.76 -24.18 -34.38
C TYR A 1027 10.06 -25.35 -35.35
N GLY A 1028 9.67 -25.23 -36.63
CA GLY A 1028 10.04 -26.18 -37.69
C GLY A 1028 11.54 -26.23 -38.04
N HIS A 1029 12.34 -25.25 -37.61
CA HIS A 1029 13.78 -25.15 -37.87
C HIS A 1029 14.60 -25.00 -36.57
N ASP A 1030 14.05 -25.43 -35.43
CA ASP A 1030 14.60 -25.18 -34.09
C ASP A 1030 15.82 -26.05 -33.69
N SER A 1031 16.26 -26.94 -34.56
CA SER A 1031 17.12 -28.08 -34.19
C SER A 1031 18.55 -27.93 -34.73
N PRO A 1032 19.60 -28.05 -33.89
CA PRO A 1032 19.56 -28.40 -32.47
C PRO A 1032 19.19 -27.25 -31.51
N THR A 1033 19.39 -25.99 -31.91
CA THR A 1033 18.77 -24.79 -31.30
C THR A 1033 18.46 -23.76 -32.38
N ALA A 1034 17.51 -22.87 -32.10
CA ALA A 1034 17.31 -21.62 -32.83
C ALA A 1034 17.42 -20.42 -31.89
N ARG A 1035 17.87 -19.27 -32.40
CA ARG A 1035 17.88 -18.01 -31.67
C ARG A 1035 17.11 -16.93 -32.43
N VAL A 1036 16.05 -16.41 -31.81
CA VAL A 1036 15.22 -15.34 -32.36
C VAL A 1036 15.69 -13.99 -31.79
N LEU A 1037 16.23 -13.16 -32.66
CA LEU A 1037 16.52 -11.75 -32.41
C LEU A 1037 15.27 -10.94 -32.73
N TRP A 1038 14.86 -10.06 -31.82
CA TRP A 1038 13.69 -9.19 -32.00
C TRP A 1038 14.04 -7.73 -31.65
N PRO A 1039 13.61 -6.73 -32.46
CA PRO A 1039 13.90 -5.32 -32.19
C PRO A 1039 13.18 -4.76 -30.96
N THR A 1040 13.90 -4.01 -30.12
CA THR A 1040 13.37 -3.26 -28.97
C THR A 1040 14.03 -1.88 -28.83
N GLU A 1041 13.38 -0.96 -28.10
CA GLU A 1041 13.97 0.30 -27.66
C GLU A 1041 14.98 0.14 -26.51
N ASP A 1042 14.86 -0.91 -25.68
CA ASP A 1042 15.68 -1.12 -24.48
C ASP A 1042 16.05 -2.60 -24.32
N THR A 1043 17.27 -2.97 -24.74
CA THR A 1043 17.75 -4.36 -24.67
C THR A 1043 18.07 -4.86 -23.26
N VAL A 1044 17.80 -4.09 -22.20
CA VAL A 1044 18.09 -4.43 -20.80
C VAL A 1044 16.79 -4.62 -20.01
N ASP A 1045 15.87 -3.64 -20.06
CA ASP A 1045 14.62 -3.68 -19.30
C ASP A 1045 13.43 -4.29 -20.10
N ASP A 1046 13.47 -4.36 -21.43
CA ASP A 1046 12.39 -4.93 -22.27
C ASP A 1046 12.60 -6.43 -22.55
N VAL A 1047 12.14 -7.28 -21.62
CA VAL A 1047 12.33 -8.74 -21.60
C VAL A 1047 11.14 -9.57 -22.10
N THR A 1048 10.27 -9.05 -22.97
CA THR A 1048 9.23 -9.87 -23.65
C THR A 1048 8.89 -9.29 -25.01
N PRO A 1049 9.08 -10.05 -26.12
CA PRO A 1049 8.69 -9.59 -27.44
C PRO A 1049 7.17 -9.50 -27.61
N ASN A 1050 6.73 -8.61 -28.51
CA ASN A 1050 5.34 -8.48 -28.93
C ASN A 1050 5.05 -9.40 -30.15
N LEU A 1051 5.24 -10.70 -29.95
CA LEU A 1051 5.01 -11.78 -30.92
C LEU A 1051 4.63 -13.10 -30.18
N PRO A 1052 4.05 -14.13 -30.84
CA PRO A 1052 3.56 -15.37 -30.20
C PRO A 1052 4.69 -16.34 -29.81
N TRP A 1053 5.58 -15.87 -28.94
CA TRP A 1053 6.83 -16.54 -28.55
C TRP A 1053 6.65 -17.66 -27.54
N SER A 1054 7.62 -18.58 -27.52
CA SER A 1054 7.76 -19.65 -26.53
C SER A 1054 6.50 -20.51 -26.32
N ALA A 1055 5.71 -20.72 -27.37
CA ALA A 1055 4.49 -21.52 -27.35
C ALA A 1055 4.75 -23.03 -27.45
N LYS A 1056 5.92 -23.40 -27.98
CA LYS A 1056 6.46 -24.76 -28.18
C LYS A 1056 7.97 -24.70 -27.92
N ASP A 1057 8.60 -25.83 -27.59
CA ASP A 1057 10.06 -26.01 -27.65
C ASP A 1057 10.90 -24.90 -26.98
N MET A 1058 10.42 -24.40 -25.83
CA MET A 1058 11.08 -23.33 -25.06
C MET A 1058 12.48 -23.70 -24.56
N ASP A 1059 12.82 -24.99 -24.58
CA ASP A 1059 14.11 -25.53 -24.22
C ASP A 1059 15.14 -25.48 -25.35
N LYS A 1060 14.70 -25.25 -26.60
CA LYS A 1060 15.56 -25.08 -27.78
C LYS A 1060 15.63 -23.65 -28.32
N VAL A 1061 14.52 -22.90 -28.25
CA VAL A 1061 14.41 -21.57 -28.87
C VAL A 1061 14.79 -20.46 -27.88
N VAL A 1062 15.90 -19.77 -28.14
CA VAL A 1062 16.42 -18.69 -27.30
C VAL A 1062 16.03 -17.33 -27.88
N TYR A 1063 15.47 -16.43 -27.07
CA TYR A 1063 15.03 -15.10 -27.51
C TYR A 1063 15.99 -14.02 -27.03
N ARG A 1064 16.33 -13.06 -27.90
CA ARG A 1064 17.28 -11.98 -27.62
C ARG A 1064 16.76 -10.64 -28.15
N GLY A 1065 16.57 -9.67 -27.26
CA GLY A 1065 16.31 -8.29 -27.66
C GLY A 1065 17.54 -7.69 -28.34
N VAL A 1066 17.34 -6.98 -29.45
CA VAL A 1066 18.37 -6.21 -30.16
C VAL A 1066 17.89 -4.79 -30.41
N LEU A 1067 18.80 -3.81 -30.47
CA LEU A 1067 18.40 -2.40 -30.50
C LEU A 1067 17.77 -2.02 -31.84
N ALA A 1068 16.52 -1.57 -31.80
CA ALA A 1068 15.80 -1.09 -32.97
C ALA A 1068 16.44 0.22 -33.49
N PRO A 1069 16.75 0.34 -34.80
CA PRO A 1069 17.26 1.59 -35.35
C PRO A 1069 16.13 2.60 -35.50
N VAL A 1070 16.24 3.75 -34.81
CA VAL A 1070 15.26 4.87 -34.89
C VAL A 1070 15.14 5.42 -36.31
N ASP A 1071 16.27 5.48 -37.03
CA ASP A 1071 16.31 5.71 -38.48
C ASP A 1071 16.21 4.36 -39.19
N PRO A 1072 15.05 4.00 -39.80
CA PRO A 1072 14.81 2.66 -40.31
C PRO A 1072 15.72 2.25 -41.48
N ALA A 1073 16.44 3.21 -42.11
CA ALA A 1073 17.42 2.89 -43.13
C ALA A 1073 18.73 2.31 -42.55
N ARG A 1074 19.01 2.48 -41.25
CA ARG A 1074 20.30 2.12 -40.62
C ARG A 1074 20.32 0.70 -40.04
N VAL A 1075 19.97 -0.29 -40.86
CA VAL A 1075 19.86 -1.69 -40.45
C VAL A 1075 21.20 -2.37 -40.12
N THR A 1076 22.34 -1.72 -40.39
CA THR A 1076 23.69 -2.27 -40.18
C THR A 1076 23.93 -2.79 -38.75
N GLY A 1077 23.33 -2.17 -37.72
CA GLY A 1077 23.42 -2.66 -36.34
C GLY A 1077 22.73 -4.02 -36.16
N LEU A 1078 21.51 -4.18 -36.67
CA LEU A 1078 20.77 -5.44 -36.64
C LEU A 1078 21.50 -6.56 -37.39
N VAL A 1079 22.13 -6.23 -38.53
CA VAL A 1079 22.95 -7.17 -39.32
C VAL A 1079 24.23 -7.58 -38.57
N GLN A 1080 24.83 -6.66 -37.81
CA GLN A 1080 25.98 -6.95 -36.94
C GLN A 1080 25.57 -7.85 -35.76
N ASP A 1081 24.45 -7.58 -35.08
CA ASP A 1081 23.95 -8.42 -33.98
C ASP A 1081 23.53 -9.82 -34.44
N LEU A 1082 22.93 -9.93 -35.64
CA LEU A 1082 22.58 -11.21 -36.26
C LEU A 1082 23.83 -12.04 -36.58
N ARG A 1083 24.86 -11.42 -37.16
CA ARG A 1083 26.17 -12.06 -37.38
C ARG A 1083 26.83 -12.48 -36.07
N ALA A 1084 26.87 -11.58 -35.09
CA ALA A 1084 27.52 -11.78 -33.79
C ALA A 1084 26.81 -12.84 -32.92
N SER A 1085 25.55 -13.17 -33.22
CA SER A 1085 24.82 -14.25 -32.56
C SER A 1085 25.20 -15.65 -33.09
N GLY A 1086 25.88 -15.75 -34.25
CA GLY A 1086 26.39 -17.02 -34.78
C GLY A 1086 25.33 -17.89 -35.49
N PRO A 1087 25.67 -19.13 -35.85
CA PRO A 1087 24.77 -20.02 -36.60
C PRO A 1087 23.51 -20.38 -35.81
N GLY A 1088 22.41 -20.68 -36.52
CA GLY A 1088 21.09 -20.90 -35.92
C GLY A 1088 20.36 -19.63 -35.47
N SER A 1089 20.86 -18.44 -35.84
CA SER A 1089 20.25 -17.15 -35.47
C SER A 1089 19.38 -16.57 -36.59
N TYR A 1090 18.22 -16.04 -36.20
CA TYR A 1090 17.23 -15.41 -37.07
C TYR A 1090 16.82 -14.05 -36.51
N LEU A 1091 16.71 -13.02 -37.36
CA LEU A 1091 16.13 -11.72 -37.02
C LEU A 1091 14.67 -11.71 -37.46
N MET A 1092 13.75 -11.52 -36.53
CA MET A 1092 12.31 -11.48 -36.79
C MET A 1092 11.77 -10.06 -36.62
N ILE A 1093 11.13 -9.53 -37.67
CA ILE A 1093 10.43 -8.25 -37.67
C ILE A 1093 8.93 -8.55 -37.75
N THR A 1094 8.14 -8.11 -36.76
CA THR A 1094 6.68 -8.36 -36.72
C THR A 1094 5.86 -7.08 -36.59
N THR A 1095 4.61 -7.11 -37.05
CA THR A 1095 3.68 -5.98 -36.94
C THR A 1095 3.40 -5.59 -35.48
N GLY A 1096 3.24 -6.54 -34.56
CA GLY A 1096 3.07 -6.27 -33.12
C GLY A 1096 4.29 -5.57 -32.50
N THR A 1097 5.50 -5.99 -32.87
CA THR A 1097 6.76 -5.35 -32.44
C THR A 1097 6.89 -3.93 -33.00
N ALA A 1098 6.57 -3.71 -34.28
CA ALA A 1098 6.57 -2.38 -34.87
C ALA A 1098 5.51 -1.46 -34.24
N GLN A 1099 4.30 -1.95 -33.98
CA GLN A 1099 3.24 -1.19 -33.32
C GLN A 1099 3.62 -0.79 -31.89
N TYR A 1100 4.34 -1.64 -31.16
CA TYR A 1100 4.91 -1.27 -29.86
C TYR A 1100 5.92 -0.11 -29.99
N LEU A 1101 6.88 -0.21 -30.91
CA LEU A 1101 7.89 0.85 -31.12
C LEU A 1101 7.27 2.19 -31.57
N VAL A 1102 6.23 2.16 -32.41
CA VAL A 1102 5.50 3.38 -32.80
C VAL A 1102 4.74 3.97 -31.60
N GLN A 1103 3.94 3.18 -30.90
CA GLN A 1103 3.03 3.69 -29.86
C GLN A 1103 3.73 4.06 -28.54
N ASN A 1104 4.75 3.29 -28.13
CA ASN A 1104 5.44 3.46 -26.84
C ASN A 1104 6.78 4.19 -26.97
N ALA A 1105 7.55 3.91 -28.03
CA ALA A 1105 8.89 4.49 -28.22
C ALA A 1105 8.88 5.72 -29.15
N GLY A 1106 7.80 5.97 -29.90
CA GLY A 1106 7.63 7.13 -30.78
C GLY A 1106 8.31 6.98 -32.15
N TYR A 1107 8.47 5.76 -32.65
CA TYR A 1107 9.12 5.46 -33.94
C TYR A 1107 8.23 5.85 -35.14
N PRO A 1108 8.79 6.02 -36.36
CA PRO A 1108 8.03 6.37 -37.56
C PRO A 1108 6.92 5.35 -37.88
N ALA A 1109 5.73 5.83 -38.28
CA ALA A 1109 4.56 4.97 -38.52
C ALA A 1109 4.73 3.95 -39.66
N ASP A 1110 5.73 4.15 -40.54
CA ASP A 1110 6.10 3.24 -41.64
C ASP A 1110 7.36 2.39 -41.34
N TRP A 1111 7.94 2.51 -40.15
CA TRP A 1111 9.21 1.91 -39.73
C TRP A 1111 9.37 0.44 -40.13
N GLN A 1112 8.33 -0.40 -39.93
CA GLN A 1112 8.35 -1.81 -40.31
C GLN A 1112 8.66 -2.01 -41.79
N ARG A 1113 7.99 -1.27 -42.67
CA ARG A 1113 8.14 -1.37 -44.13
C ARG A 1113 9.52 -0.86 -44.56
N ALA A 1114 9.99 0.23 -43.94
CA ALA A 1114 11.30 0.81 -44.22
C ALA A 1114 12.46 -0.10 -43.76
N VAL A 1115 12.39 -0.69 -42.54
CA VAL A 1115 13.39 -1.66 -42.05
C VAL A 1115 13.39 -2.93 -42.88
N VAL A 1116 12.22 -3.50 -43.21
CA VAL A 1116 12.13 -4.70 -44.06
C VAL A 1116 12.67 -4.43 -45.46
N ALA A 1117 12.40 -3.26 -46.05
CA ALA A 1117 12.97 -2.87 -47.34
C ALA A 1117 14.50 -2.68 -47.27
N ALA A 1118 15.02 -2.07 -46.20
CA ALA A 1118 16.46 -1.90 -46.00
C ALA A 1118 17.20 -3.23 -45.74
N LEU A 1119 16.60 -4.16 -44.98
CA LEU A 1119 17.13 -5.51 -44.79
C LEU A 1119 17.12 -6.32 -46.11
N ARG A 1120 16.05 -6.21 -46.92
CA ARG A 1120 15.99 -6.83 -48.26
C ARG A 1120 17.01 -6.26 -49.25
N ALA A 1121 17.55 -5.06 -48.99
CA ALA A 1121 18.57 -4.42 -49.82
C ALA A 1121 20.02 -4.71 -49.35
N ASP A 1122 20.23 -5.25 -48.15
CA ASP A 1122 21.56 -5.57 -47.62
C ASP A 1122 21.98 -7.00 -48.05
N PRO A 1123 23.02 -7.16 -48.89
CA PRO A 1123 23.43 -8.48 -49.41
C PRO A 1123 24.07 -9.40 -48.36
N GLN A 1124 24.26 -8.94 -47.11
CA GLN A 1124 24.80 -9.74 -46.02
C GLN A 1124 23.74 -10.63 -45.36
N VAL A 1125 22.46 -10.33 -45.56
CA VAL A 1125 21.32 -11.11 -45.04
C VAL A 1125 20.50 -11.71 -46.18
N ARG A 1126 19.69 -12.71 -45.87
CA ARG A 1126 18.67 -13.28 -46.75
C ARG A 1126 17.37 -13.45 -45.99
N GLU A 1127 16.27 -13.17 -46.65
CA GLU A 1127 14.94 -13.50 -46.15
C GLU A 1127 14.72 -15.02 -46.25
N VAL A 1128 14.23 -15.64 -45.19
CA VAL A 1128 14.01 -17.10 -45.09
C VAL A 1128 12.54 -17.46 -44.91
N MET A 1129 11.72 -16.51 -44.43
CA MET A 1129 10.27 -16.58 -44.40
C MET A 1129 9.72 -15.15 -44.50
N SER A 1130 8.66 -14.95 -45.28
CA SER A 1130 7.93 -13.69 -45.39
C SER A 1130 6.43 -13.98 -45.36
N ASP A 1131 5.70 -13.12 -44.65
CA ASP A 1131 4.25 -13.01 -44.64
C ASP A 1131 3.85 -11.53 -44.80
N GLN A 1132 2.56 -11.21 -44.71
CA GLN A 1132 2.06 -9.85 -44.58
C GLN A 1132 2.42 -9.23 -43.21
N ASP A 1133 2.38 -10.02 -42.13
CA ASP A 1133 2.56 -9.51 -40.76
C ASP A 1133 3.97 -9.70 -40.17
N ALA A 1134 4.80 -10.51 -40.82
CA ALA A 1134 6.13 -10.87 -40.30
C ALA A 1134 7.13 -11.14 -41.42
N ALA A 1135 8.39 -10.81 -41.16
CA ALA A 1135 9.53 -11.15 -42.01
C ALA A 1135 10.67 -11.72 -41.16
N VAL A 1136 11.27 -12.81 -41.61
CA VAL A 1136 12.35 -13.52 -40.91
C VAL A 1136 13.59 -13.53 -41.79
N PHE A 1137 14.69 -13.02 -41.25
CA PHE A 1137 15.99 -12.91 -41.92
C PHE A 1137 17.04 -13.79 -41.24
N ALA A 1138 17.90 -14.40 -42.05
CA ALA A 1138 19.11 -15.08 -41.61
C ALA A 1138 20.32 -14.44 -42.31
N MET A 1139 21.54 -14.78 -41.86
CA MET A 1139 22.74 -14.42 -42.63
C MET A 1139 22.72 -15.10 -44.01
N ALA A 1140 23.13 -14.38 -45.06
CA ALA A 1140 23.24 -14.93 -46.41
C ALA A 1140 24.29 -16.06 -46.47
N THR A 1141 25.49 -15.78 -45.95
CA THR A 1141 26.52 -16.78 -45.64
C THR A 1141 26.43 -17.15 -44.15
N PRO A 1142 26.18 -18.42 -43.78
CA PRO A 1142 26.13 -18.84 -42.38
C PRO A 1142 27.41 -18.48 -41.60
N PRO A 1143 27.32 -17.96 -40.37
CA PRO A 1143 28.49 -17.73 -39.53
C PRO A 1143 29.21 -19.05 -39.18
N ALA A 1144 30.54 -19.01 -39.11
CA ALA A 1144 31.36 -20.19 -38.80
C ALA A 1144 31.13 -20.68 -37.35
N GLY A 1145 31.19 -22.01 -37.18
CA GLY A 1145 30.97 -22.71 -35.91
C GLY A 1145 29.86 -23.75 -36.01
N ALA A 1146 29.69 -24.55 -34.95
CA ALA A 1146 28.52 -25.40 -34.80
C ALA A 1146 27.35 -24.60 -34.21
N VAL A 1147 26.11 -24.99 -34.54
CA VAL A 1147 24.93 -24.50 -33.80
C VAL A 1147 25.04 -25.00 -32.36
N PRO A 1148 24.91 -24.13 -31.33
CA PRO A 1148 24.99 -24.57 -29.94
C PRO A 1148 23.95 -25.63 -29.60
N LEU A 1149 24.30 -26.57 -28.71
CA LEU A 1149 23.31 -27.43 -28.07
C LEU A 1149 22.49 -26.62 -27.04
N PRO A 1150 21.23 -27.00 -26.78
CA PRO A 1150 20.39 -26.29 -25.83
C PRO A 1150 20.95 -26.37 -24.42
N ALA A 1151 21.02 -25.22 -23.74
CA ALA A 1151 21.57 -25.09 -22.38
C ALA A 1151 20.56 -25.51 -21.31
N ILE A 1152 20.09 -26.76 -21.37
CA ILE A 1152 18.99 -27.26 -20.53
C ILE A 1152 19.49 -27.46 -19.08
N GLY A 1153 19.19 -26.48 -18.22
CA GLY A 1153 19.51 -26.53 -16.78
C GLY A 1153 18.78 -27.64 -16.01
N GLY A 1154 19.03 -27.71 -14.70
CA GLY A 1154 18.52 -28.76 -13.81
C GLY A 1154 17.00 -28.97 -13.81
N ILE A 1155 16.59 -30.21 -13.51
CA ILE A 1155 15.19 -30.67 -13.46
C ILE A 1155 14.61 -30.46 -12.06
N GLY A 1156 13.35 -30.01 -11.99
CA GLY A 1156 12.59 -29.95 -10.75
C GLY A 1156 12.98 -28.77 -9.85
N PRO A 1157 12.24 -28.55 -8.74
CA PRO A 1157 12.57 -27.50 -7.78
C PRO A 1157 13.94 -27.75 -7.14
N VAL A 1158 14.87 -26.82 -7.34
CA VAL A 1158 16.22 -26.88 -6.78
C VAL A 1158 16.17 -26.65 -5.28
N VAL A 1159 16.84 -27.50 -4.50
CA VAL A 1159 17.04 -27.32 -3.06
C VAL A 1159 18.46 -27.77 -2.70
N THR A 1160 19.31 -26.83 -2.31
CA THR A 1160 20.66 -27.09 -1.79
C THR A 1160 20.57 -27.61 -0.35
N TRP A 1161 20.76 -28.92 -0.16
CA TRP A 1161 20.55 -29.59 1.13
C TRP A 1161 21.76 -29.47 2.08
N THR A 1162 21.81 -28.38 2.85
CA THR A 1162 22.69 -28.27 4.04
C THR A 1162 22.09 -28.99 5.26
N PRO A 1163 22.86 -29.32 6.32
CA PRO A 1163 22.31 -29.86 7.56
C PRO A 1163 21.24 -28.96 8.20
N TRP A 1164 21.43 -27.63 8.15
CA TRP A 1164 20.42 -26.65 8.55
C TRP A 1164 19.19 -26.67 7.64
N THR A 1165 19.36 -26.89 6.33
CA THR A 1165 18.24 -27.08 5.39
C THR A 1165 17.39 -28.29 5.77
N VAL A 1166 18.01 -29.44 6.09
CA VAL A 1166 17.28 -30.64 6.55
C VAL A 1166 16.50 -30.37 7.84
N VAL A 1167 17.16 -29.80 8.85
CA VAL A 1167 16.53 -29.44 10.14
C VAL A 1167 15.40 -28.42 9.93
N GLY A 1168 15.60 -27.43 9.07
CA GLY A 1168 14.62 -26.41 8.72
C GLY A 1168 13.40 -26.96 7.98
N ALA A 1169 13.60 -27.86 7.02
CA ALA A 1169 12.53 -28.49 6.26
C ALA A 1169 11.64 -29.36 7.18
N VAL A 1170 12.26 -30.20 8.03
CA VAL A 1170 11.54 -31.03 9.01
C VAL A 1170 10.80 -30.14 10.03
N ALA A 1171 11.45 -29.11 10.57
CA ALA A 1171 10.83 -28.17 11.49
C ALA A 1171 9.65 -27.42 10.83
N GLY A 1172 9.78 -27.01 9.57
CA GLY A 1172 8.74 -26.35 8.78
C GLY A 1172 7.54 -27.25 8.52
N ALA A 1173 7.76 -28.50 8.11
CA ALA A 1173 6.70 -29.49 7.89
C ALA A 1173 5.93 -29.78 9.19
N LEU A 1174 6.63 -30.03 10.30
CA LEU A 1174 6.02 -30.22 11.62
C LEU A 1174 5.28 -28.95 12.09
N LEU A 1175 5.80 -27.75 11.81
CA LEU A 1175 5.17 -26.49 12.15
C LEU A 1175 3.86 -26.28 11.38
N VAL A 1176 3.84 -26.57 10.07
CA VAL A 1176 2.61 -26.54 9.25
C VAL A 1176 1.57 -27.51 9.80
N LEU A 1177 1.96 -28.75 10.09
CA LEU A 1177 1.06 -29.78 10.66
C LEU A 1177 0.48 -29.34 12.02
N VAL A 1178 1.31 -28.87 12.95
CA VAL A 1178 0.88 -28.42 14.29
C VAL A 1178 0.00 -27.17 14.20
N LEU A 1179 0.29 -26.23 13.30
CA LEU A 1179 -0.52 -25.03 13.10
C LEU A 1179 -1.86 -25.32 12.38
N ALA A 1180 -1.88 -26.23 11.41
CA ALA A 1180 -3.11 -26.68 10.76
C ALA A 1180 -4.03 -27.41 11.75
N ALA A 1181 -3.50 -28.41 12.46
CA ALA A 1181 -4.21 -29.12 13.53
C ALA A 1181 -4.72 -28.17 14.62
N ARG A 1182 -3.96 -27.11 14.94
CA ARG A 1182 -4.36 -26.05 15.87
C ARG A 1182 -5.57 -25.24 15.39
N GLU A 1183 -5.63 -24.83 14.12
CA GLU A 1183 -6.79 -24.10 13.61
C GLU A 1183 -8.02 -25.03 13.45
N VAL A 1184 -7.82 -26.27 12.99
CA VAL A 1184 -8.87 -27.32 12.95
C VAL A 1184 -9.44 -27.57 14.35
N ALA A 1185 -8.58 -27.76 15.36
CA ALA A 1185 -9.00 -27.90 16.75
C ALA A 1185 -9.66 -26.63 17.31
N ARG A 1186 -9.36 -25.43 16.78
CA ARG A 1186 -10.11 -24.21 17.14
C ARG A 1186 -11.55 -24.26 16.62
N VAL A 1187 -11.75 -24.79 15.43
CA VAL A 1187 -13.06 -24.82 14.76
C VAL A 1187 -13.94 -25.96 15.26
N MET A 1188 -13.40 -27.18 15.38
CA MET A 1188 -14.19 -28.40 15.59
C MET A 1188 -14.30 -28.83 17.07
N VAL A 1189 -13.27 -28.59 17.90
CA VAL A 1189 -13.22 -29.11 19.28
C VAL A 1189 -13.92 -28.16 20.27
N PRO A 1190 -14.83 -28.66 21.14
CA PRO A 1190 -15.52 -27.84 22.14
C PRO A 1190 -14.57 -27.22 23.17
N ALA A 1191 -14.88 -25.98 23.59
CA ALA A 1191 -13.98 -25.11 24.33
C ALA A 1191 -13.40 -25.73 25.62
N ARG A 1192 -14.20 -26.47 26.40
CA ARG A 1192 -13.78 -27.12 27.66
C ARG A 1192 -12.59 -28.07 27.47
N ARG A 1193 -12.58 -28.91 26.40
CA ARG A 1193 -11.45 -29.82 26.10
C ARG A 1193 -10.25 -29.12 25.43
N ARG A 1194 -10.44 -27.92 24.90
CA ARG A 1194 -9.50 -27.27 23.97
C ARG A 1194 -8.35 -26.51 24.64
N MET A 1195 -8.50 -26.03 25.89
CA MET A 1195 -7.57 -25.05 26.48
C MET A 1195 -6.16 -25.59 26.76
N ARG A 1196 -6.01 -26.80 27.35
CA ARG A 1196 -4.68 -27.40 27.58
C ARG A 1196 -3.96 -27.73 26.26
N ALA A 1197 -4.67 -28.29 25.28
CA ALA A 1197 -4.10 -28.56 23.96
C ALA A 1197 -3.66 -27.28 23.22
N MET A 1198 -4.40 -26.17 23.35
CA MET A 1198 -4.04 -24.87 22.79
C MET A 1198 -2.76 -24.25 23.38
N SER A 1199 -2.44 -24.50 24.67
CA SER A 1199 -1.23 -23.94 25.29
C SER A 1199 0.01 -24.79 25.00
N VAL A 1200 -0.12 -26.13 24.99
CA VAL A 1200 0.98 -27.04 24.59
C VAL A 1200 1.36 -26.82 23.12
N SER A 1201 0.39 -26.91 22.20
CA SER A 1201 0.65 -26.71 20.76
C SER A 1201 1.20 -25.32 20.42
N LEU A 1202 0.91 -24.29 21.22
CA LEU A 1202 1.51 -22.96 21.03
C LEU A 1202 3.00 -22.96 21.35
N ARG A 1203 3.41 -23.60 22.45
CA ARG A 1203 4.84 -23.67 22.84
C ARG A 1203 5.63 -24.49 21.82
N VAL A 1204 5.09 -25.63 21.38
CA VAL A 1204 5.68 -26.43 20.29
C VAL A 1204 5.79 -25.62 19.00
N SER A 1205 4.74 -24.91 18.60
CA SER A 1205 4.78 -24.03 17.40
C SER A 1205 5.85 -22.95 17.50
N LEU A 1206 6.07 -22.37 18.68
CA LEU A 1206 7.08 -21.31 18.86
C LEU A 1206 8.52 -21.84 18.78
N VAL A 1207 8.78 -23.05 19.28
CA VAL A 1207 10.10 -23.70 19.16
C VAL A 1207 10.36 -24.08 17.70
N LEU A 1208 9.41 -24.76 17.04
CA LEU A 1208 9.54 -25.13 15.63
C LEU A 1208 9.68 -23.90 14.72
N LEU A 1209 8.95 -22.81 15.00
CA LEU A 1209 9.09 -21.53 14.30
C LEU A 1209 10.47 -20.90 14.48
N ALA A 1210 11.05 -20.96 15.69
CA ALA A 1210 12.39 -20.44 15.92
C ALA A 1210 13.46 -21.23 15.13
N VAL A 1211 13.37 -22.56 15.12
CA VAL A 1211 14.27 -23.44 14.34
C VAL A 1211 14.11 -23.21 12.83
N PHE A 1212 12.87 -23.16 12.34
CA PHE A 1212 12.54 -22.90 10.94
C PHE A 1212 13.03 -21.53 10.47
N LEU A 1213 12.84 -20.46 11.26
CA LEU A 1213 13.34 -19.12 10.92
C LEU A 1213 14.86 -19.02 11.01
N ALA A 1214 15.52 -19.74 11.91
CA ALA A 1214 16.98 -19.81 11.98
C ALA A 1214 17.56 -20.51 10.74
N ALA A 1215 16.99 -21.66 10.34
CA ALA A 1215 17.40 -22.38 9.13
C ALA A 1215 17.11 -21.60 7.83
N LEU A 1216 16.01 -20.83 7.79
CA LEU A 1216 15.75 -19.90 6.68
C LEU A 1216 16.78 -18.76 6.63
N ALA A 1217 17.13 -18.17 7.77
CA ALA A 1217 18.16 -17.13 7.84
C ALA A 1217 19.55 -17.66 7.43
N ASP A 1218 19.91 -18.88 7.87
CA ASP A 1218 21.11 -19.58 7.45
C ASP A 1218 21.14 -19.80 5.92
N ARG A 1219 20.08 -20.36 5.33
CA ARG A 1219 19.95 -20.51 3.87
C ARG A 1219 20.06 -19.18 3.12
N PHE A 1220 19.34 -18.14 3.56
CA PHE A 1220 19.41 -16.83 2.91
C PHE A 1220 20.78 -16.16 3.05
N VAL A 1221 21.59 -16.49 4.06
CA VAL A 1221 22.96 -15.94 4.22
C VAL A 1221 24.03 -16.80 3.53
N THR A 1222 23.76 -18.09 3.30
CA THR A 1222 24.71 -19.03 2.67
C THR A 1222 24.52 -19.21 1.17
N LEU A 1223 23.38 -18.79 0.60
CA LEU A 1223 23.01 -18.96 -0.81
C LEU A 1223 22.67 -17.63 -1.53
N SER A 1224 23.09 -16.48 -0.98
CA SER A 1224 22.94 -15.13 -1.58
C SER A 1224 24.28 -14.42 -1.76
#